data_AF-A0A0A8LB90-F1
#
_entry.id   AF-A0A0A8LB90-F1
#
_cell.length_a   1.000
_cell.length_b   1.000
_cell.length_c   1.000
_cell.angle_alpha   90.00
_cell.angle_beta   90.00
_cell.angle_gamma   90.00
#
_symmetry.space_group_name_H-M   'P 1'
#
loop_
_entity.id
_entity.type
_entity.pdbx_description
1 polymer ?
#
loop_
_entity_poly.entity_id
_entity_poly.type
_entity_poly.pdbx_seq_one_letter_code
_entity_poly.pdbx_strand_id
1 'polypeptide(L)'
;MEKYPYEYIPGPECLNKYYQHGSIVSKPVHFVSVLNKLTYKKNNKCMFHFDNFTNGKTGLNTYSGNIKNKSFECDVLLRMVISSLLEKLGMESIRLDFSADFTLKELENRHMGMLSVKGLFITAYDNASLQIHELKVIDLISFFNKPMSDEHSLYKLSIEKLLKNLLKREMLDTNFKFKNSPSYCTVMQSYLDSLVPPKIVPRVNPLFQLALPQQDTNDSFNEFDSQMCTQTQQLVKGTVPLESDRSPASYVAQGVDAMTKTQITTTDNNDPVQSSPLQSDSLDDSTPDLTVQAKRPVEQEKNMVSSKAIGPHKRIKVTDLGAFTNNQPQHRQVPDISSYQLPYDSMNSSQSQLVQQPVFQQLEPVPLDVKPDSISKAVTNKRYRMSDSKILGFTPNQFVHPGIARLEDSKFQIYVYTYDLPLPSEIFIPEYNCFEVVIPNVADFFRQLGISTYPHSVTESLIELSKIIENNRYDITVSKEEFSIGKSKTMCWTFVNVELRSSLPIPKNLIQTENNFPLVNVSDIVPSINSTYYTVIGLAVTVKYTGGKTLVLSFTDFTANLKVSYGYDSFLGSFHERIPENEHVHALVYLNRVESLNQKLQSIIKMGLMECADKGNSNITHRSIIFKFTVKCQLFQGKLNTVILDADPITPTTPVTPEEYKLLKPLRNKVFKRMPSEVTQMYKLTMSRFLPISKNNTSEKPELLQDQKFVDSEDNSNDSTQDSVINIINKMKNGQCFDITENDATLPIEIVGTRNPKTFEILEIKNSLKMDHKDVKVGARIVDIVCSGNSVIIYLTHSSTAGSQCTIEDPFQNLLRIQIWGTQNVTLFYGNSSPDHDNADVSSCIGSVVDFTLIQRALQVNEYVYISVWTPMYATLESLRIHSELKHQQETLKYEELSDYD
;
A
#
# COMPACT_ATOMS: atom_id res chain seq x y z
N MET A 1 0.29 -5.48 32.73
CA MET A 1 -0.93 -5.49 31.89
C MET A 1 -1.55 -4.10 31.97
N GLU A 2 -1.18 -3.22 31.05
CA GLU A 2 -1.80 -1.91 30.92
C GLU A 2 -3.26 -2.08 30.44
N LYS A 3 -4.19 -1.38 31.09
CA LYS A 3 -5.60 -1.33 30.67
C LYS A 3 -5.67 -0.61 29.32
N TYR A 4 -5.70 -1.37 28.22
CA TYR A 4 -6.11 -0.81 26.93
C TYR A 4 -7.57 -0.35 27.04
N PRO A 5 -7.90 0.94 26.84
CA PRO A 5 -9.29 1.36 26.70
C PRO A 5 -9.81 0.78 25.37
N TYR A 6 -10.64 -0.26 25.46
CA TYR A 6 -11.30 -0.81 24.27
C TYR A 6 -12.28 0.22 23.71
N GLU A 7 -12.20 0.51 22.42
CA GLU A 7 -13.13 1.40 21.75
C GLU A 7 -14.41 0.64 21.37
N TYR A 8 -15.57 1.20 21.75
CA TYR A 8 -16.85 0.58 21.43
C TYR A 8 -17.27 0.83 19.99
N ILE A 9 -17.58 -0.25 19.27
CA ILE A 9 -17.97 -0.25 17.86
C ILE A 9 -19.45 -0.67 17.75
N PRO A 10 -20.37 0.27 17.42
CA PRO A 10 -21.81 0.00 17.42
C PRO A 10 -22.27 -0.81 16.19
N GLY A 11 -21.46 -0.89 15.15
CA GLY A 11 -21.75 -1.66 13.95
C GLY A 11 -20.50 -1.91 13.11
N PRO A 12 -20.47 -3.00 12.32
CA PRO A 12 -19.32 -3.38 11.49
C PRO A 12 -18.94 -2.29 10.49
N GLU A 13 -19.91 -1.49 10.03
CA GLU A 13 -19.69 -0.31 9.20
C GLU A 13 -18.74 0.72 9.82
N CYS A 14 -18.70 0.81 11.16
CA CYS A 14 -17.84 1.73 11.88
C CYS A 14 -16.38 1.25 11.94
N LEU A 15 -16.07 0.01 11.56
CA LEU A 15 -14.70 -0.46 11.41
C LEU A 15 -14.05 0.07 10.13
N ASN A 16 -14.82 0.51 9.14
CA ASN A 16 -14.31 1.04 7.87
C ASN A 16 -13.36 2.23 8.07
N LYS A 17 -13.57 3.03 9.13
CA LYS A 17 -12.70 4.15 9.48
C LYS A 17 -11.25 3.74 9.83
N TYR A 18 -11.01 2.46 10.12
CA TYR A 18 -9.68 1.91 10.40
C TYR A 18 -9.01 1.25 9.20
N TYR A 19 -9.72 1.13 8.07
CA TYR A 19 -9.11 0.69 6.81
C TYR A 19 -8.40 1.89 6.20
N GLN A 20 -7.12 2.02 6.54
CA GLN A 20 -6.23 3.01 5.96
C GLN A 20 -5.29 2.28 5.00
N HIS A 21 -5.47 2.49 3.70
CA HIS A 21 -4.64 1.88 2.66
C HIS A 21 -3.16 2.22 2.89
N GLY A 22 -2.33 1.19 3.04
CA GLY A 22 -0.88 1.32 3.21
C GLY A 22 -0.39 1.45 4.65
N SER A 23 -1.27 1.38 5.67
CA SER A 23 -0.85 1.38 7.08
C SER A 23 -1.43 0.19 7.84
N ILE A 24 -0.63 -0.39 8.73
CA ILE A 24 -1.10 -1.43 9.64
C ILE A 24 -1.72 -0.74 10.87
N VAL A 25 -3.04 -0.74 10.97
CA VAL A 25 -3.74 -0.15 12.13
C VAL A 25 -4.10 -1.25 13.10
N SER A 26 -3.59 -1.18 14.32
CA SER A 26 -3.95 -2.07 15.43
C SER A 26 -4.78 -1.30 16.45
N LYS A 27 -6.04 -1.69 16.65
CA LYS A 27 -6.96 -1.04 17.59
C LYS A 27 -7.71 -2.05 18.46
N PRO A 28 -7.71 -1.89 19.80
CA PRO A 28 -8.54 -2.69 20.68
C PRO A 28 -10.01 -2.28 20.52
N VAL A 29 -10.84 -3.20 20.06
CA VAL A 29 -12.26 -2.97 19.77
C VAL A 29 -13.17 -3.80 20.68
N HIS A 30 -14.34 -3.26 21.00
CA HIS A 30 -15.41 -3.93 21.72
C HIS A 30 -16.72 -3.76 20.96
N PHE A 31 -17.43 -4.85 20.68
CA PHE A 31 -18.74 -4.81 20.02
C PHE A 31 -19.66 -5.90 20.53
N VAL A 32 -20.95 -5.77 20.19
CA VAL A 32 -21.99 -6.79 20.45
C VAL A 32 -22.53 -7.28 19.12
N SER A 33 -22.62 -8.59 18.96
CA SER A 33 -23.09 -9.24 17.72
C SER A 33 -23.64 -10.64 17.99
N VAL A 34 -24.32 -11.23 17.00
CA VAL A 34 -24.86 -12.60 17.08
C VAL A 34 -23.90 -13.57 16.41
N LEU A 35 -23.56 -14.67 17.08
CA LEU A 35 -22.76 -15.74 16.49
C LEU A 35 -23.58 -16.50 15.43
N ASN A 36 -23.17 -16.43 14.17
CA ASN A 36 -23.82 -17.12 13.05
C ASN A 36 -23.10 -18.44 12.72
N LYS A 37 -21.77 -18.41 12.61
CA LYS A 37 -20.98 -19.55 12.15
C LYS A 37 -19.68 -19.70 12.93
N LEU A 38 -19.34 -20.95 13.26
CA LEU A 38 -18.08 -21.36 13.89
C LEU A 38 -17.36 -22.36 12.99
N THR A 39 -16.10 -22.09 12.64
CA THR A 39 -15.24 -23.04 11.90
C THR A 39 -14.02 -23.38 12.74
N TYR A 40 -13.84 -24.67 13.00
CA TYR A 40 -12.68 -25.21 13.70
C TYR A 40 -11.77 -25.94 12.72
N LYS A 41 -10.49 -25.57 12.71
CA LYS A 41 -9.45 -26.28 11.95
C LYS A 41 -8.31 -26.68 12.87
N LYS A 42 -7.94 -27.96 12.84
CA LYS A 42 -6.86 -28.53 13.67
C LYS A 42 -5.52 -27.90 13.27
N ASN A 43 -4.75 -27.42 14.25
CA ASN A 43 -3.40 -26.83 14.10
C ASN A 43 -3.29 -25.58 13.20
N ASN A 44 -4.38 -24.86 12.95
CA ASN A 44 -4.34 -23.68 12.06
C ASN A 44 -4.99 -22.45 12.71
N LYS A 45 -6.32 -22.38 12.67
CA LYS A 45 -7.09 -21.26 13.21
C LYS A 45 -8.54 -21.68 13.45
N CYS A 46 -9.11 -21.22 14.56
CA CYS A 46 -10.56 -21.25 14.75
C CYS A 46 -11.14 -19.89 14.40
N MET A 47 -12.17 -19.89 13.56
CA MET A 47 -12.83 -18.71 13.01
C MET A 47 -14.24 -18.59 13.57
N PHE A 48 -14.58 -17.43 14.11
CA PHE A 48 -15.90 -17.06 14.59
C PHE A 48 -16.47 -15.99 13.67
N HIS A 49 -17.65 -16.24 13.10
CA HIS A 49 -18.36 -15.30 12.25
C HIS A 49 -19.59 -14.76 12.99
N PHE A 50 -19.65 -13.44 13.12
CA PHE A 50 -20.74 -12.74 13.77
C PHE A 50 -21.50 -11.87 12.76
N ASP A 51 -22.82 -11.79 12.90
CA ASP A 51 -23.67 -11.03 12.00
C ASP A 51 -24.62 -10.12 12.81
N ASN A 52 -24.84 -8.91 12.29
CA ASN A 52 -25.77 -7.93 12.87
C ASN A 52 -27.10 -7.85 12.10
N PHE A 53 -27.25 -8.63 11.02
CA PHE A 53 -28.46 -8.76 10.20
C PHE A 53 -29.03 -7.42 9.73
N THR A 54 -28.17 -6.52 9.26
CA THR A 54 -28.56 -5.17 8.84
C THR A 54 -29.71 -5.23 7.84
N ASN A 55 -30.83 -4.55 8.14
CA ASN A 55 -32.08 -4.59 7.35
C ASN A 55 -32.73 -5.98 7.22
N GLY A 56 -32.47 -6.89 8.15
CA GLY A 56 -33.07 -8.23 8.18
C GLY A 56 -32.45 -9.23 7.19
N LYS A 57 -31.32 -8.89 6.56
CA LYS A 57 -30.61 -9.74 5.59
C LYS A 57 -29.30 -10.27 6.17
N THR A 58 -28.94 -11.50 5.83
CA THR A 58 -27.66 -12.13 6.20
C THR A 58 -26.51 -11.61 5.36
N GLY A 59 -25.31 -11.55 5.94
CA GLY A 59 -24.07 -11.40 5.18
C GLY A 59 -23.75 -9.99 4.64
N LEU A 60 -24.65 -9.01 4.81
CA LEU A 60 -24.44 -7.65 4.31
C LEU A 60 -23.29 -6.92 5.02
N ASN A 61 -23.18 -7.06 6.34
CA ASN A 61 -22.02 -6.59 7.12
C ASN A 61 -21.77 -7.55 8.29
N THR A 62 -20.66 -8.30 8.25
CA THR A 62 -20.33 -9.34 9.25
C THR A 62 -18.97 -9.08 9.89
N TYR A 63 -18.80 -9.52 11.14
CA TYR A 63 -17.50 -9.59 11.78
C TYR A 63 -16.93 -11.00 11.62
N SER A 64 -15.64 -11.12 11.32
CA SER A 64 -14.94 -12.41 11.30
C SER A 64 -13.72 -12.33 12.21
N GLY A 65 -13.79 -13.00 13.36
CA GLY A 65 -12.71 -13.08 14.34
C GLY A 65 -12.00 -14.42 14.31
N ASN A 66 -10.72 -14.44 14.69
CA ASN A 66 -9.93 -15.65 14.79
C ASN A 66 -9.27 -15.79 16.16
N ILE A 67 -9.09 -17.06 16.58
CA ILE A 67 -8.20 -17.46 17.66
C ILE A 67 -7.14 -18.36 17.04
N LYS A 68 -5.88 -17.91 17.11
CA LYS A 68 -4.73 -18.65 16.56
C LYS A 68 -4.38 -19.79 17.49
N ASN A 69 -4.05 -20.93 16.89
CA ASN A 69 -3.74 -22.15 17.62
C ASN A 69 -2.50 -22.79 17.00
N LYS A 70 -1.33 -22.42 17.54
CA LYS A 70 -0.01 -22.80 17.00
C LYS A 70 0.62 -23.99 17.71
N SER A 71 0.18 -24.32 18.92
CA SER A 71 0.73 -25.41 19.74
C SER A 71 -0.37 -26.38 20.19
N PHE A 72 0.03 -27.60 20.52
CA PHE A 72 -0.91 -28.62 21.00
C PHE A 72 -1.62 -28.19 22.29
N GLU A 73 -0.92 -27.50 23.19
CA GLU A 73 -1.49 -26.98 24.44
C GLU A 73 -2.54 -25.88 24.17
N CYS A 74 -2.29 -25.01 23.18
CA CYS A 74 -3.26 -24.00 22.75
C CYS A 74 -4.53 -24.65 22.16
N ASP A 75 -4.38 -25.79 21.48
CA ASP A 75 -5.49 -26.55 20.90
C ASP A 75 -6.37 -27.14 21.99
N VAL A 76 -5.77 -27.72 23.03
CA VAL A 76 -6.51 -28.25 24.19
C VAL A 76 -7.29 -27.13 24.91
N LEU A 77 -6.67 -25.97 25.14
CA LEU A 77 -7.34 -24.82 25.75
C LEU A 77 -8.50 -24.31 24.89
N LEU A 78 -8.29 -24.22 23.57
CA LEU A 78 -9.30 -23.76 22.63
C LEU A 78 -10.50 -24.71 22.60
N ARG A 79 -10.28 -26.04 22.67
CA ARG A 79 -11.37 -27.02 22.80
C ARG A 79 -12.20 -26.79 24.06
N MET A 80 -11.56 -26.56 25.20
CA MET A 80 -12.25 -26.26 26.46
C MET A 80 -13.07 -24.96 26.36
N VAL A 81 -12.52 -23.92 25.73
CA VAL A 81 -13.23 -22.64 25.53
C VAL A 81 -14.44 -22.81 24.62
N ILE A 82 -14.31 -23.56 23.51
CA ILE A 82 -15.43 -23.82 22.59
C ILE A 82 -16.51 -24.63 23.29
N SER A 83 -16.16 -25.70 24.01
CA SER A 83 -17.11 -26.52 24.76
C SER A 83 -17.87 -25.68 25.80
N SER A 84 -17.17 -24.86 26.59
CA SER A 84 -17.80 -24.00 27.60
C SER A 84 -18.66 -22.89 26.98
N LEU A 85 -18.25 -22.33 25.83
CA LEU A 85 -19.05 -21.34 25.11
C LEU A 85 -20.36 -21.94 24.59
N LEU A 86 -20.30 -23.13 23.99
CA LEU A 86 -21.48 -23.81 23.45
C LEU A 86 -22.43 -24.25 24.55
N GLU A 87 -21.91 -24.74 25.68
CA GLU A 87 -22.69 -25.05 26.88
C GLU A 87 -23.43 -23.80 27.38
N LYS A 88 -22.73 -22.66 27.53
CA LYS A 88 -23.37 -21.38 27.93
C LYS A 88 -24.38 -20.84 26.94
N LEU A 89 -24.30 -21.25 25.66
CA LEU A 89 -25.27 -20.92 24.63
C LEU A 89 -26.47 -21.89 24.60
N GLY A 90 -26.52 -22.88 25.51
CA GLY A 90 -27.58 -23.89 25.59
C GLY A 90 -27.43 -25.06 24.61
N MET A 91 -26.26 -25.21 23.99
CA MET A 91 -25.97 -26.24 22.98
C MET A 91 -25.28 -27.49 23.56
N GLU A 92 -25.77 -27.97 24.70
CA GLU A 92 -25.18 -29.11 25.44
C GLU A 92 -25.22 -30.45 24.69
N SER A 93 -26.11 -30.60 23.71
CA SER A 93 -26.33 -31.85 22.97
C SER A 93 -25.39 -32.07 21.77
N ILE A 94 -24.57 -31.08 21.41
CA ILE A 94 -23.67 -31.18 20.25
C ILE A 94 -22.38 -31.89 20.67
N ARG A 95 -22.30 -33.21 20.40
CA ARG A 95 -21.03 -33.96 20.49
C ARG A 95 -20.09 -33.49 19.38
N LEU A 96 -19.17 -32.59 19.70
CA LEU A 96 -18.14 -32.13 18.78
C LEU A 96 -17.01 -33.15 18.69
N ASP A 97 -16.75 -33.63 17.47
CA ASP A 97 -15.55 -34.41 17.18
C ASP A 97 -14.39 -33.46 16.85
N PHE A 98 -13.53 -33.21 17.84
CA PHE A 98 -12.31 -32.41 17.67
C PHE A 98 -11.16 -33.19 17.02
N SER A 99 -11.37 -34.44 16.60
CA SER A 99 -10.36 -35.23 15.88
C SER A 99 -10.15 -34.72 14.44
N ALA A 100 -11.18 -34.10 13.86
CA ALA A 100 -11.24 -33.56 12.50
C ALA A 100 -11.69 -32.08 12.45
N ASP A 101 -11.53 -31.45 11.29
CA ASP A 101 -12.03 -30.10 11.02
C ASP A 101 -13.57 -30.12 10.93
N PHE A 102 -14.25 -29.16 11.57
CA PHE A 102 -15.71 -29.05 11.52
C PHE A 102 -16.17 -27.60 11.35
N THR A 103 -17.41 -27.43 10.87
CA THR A 103 -18.05 -26.12 10.75
C THR A 103 -19.50 -26.21 11.22
N LEU A 104 -19.85 -25.38 12.20
CA LEU A 104 -21.23 -25.14 12.63
C LEU A 104 -21.74 -23.90 11.91
N LYS A 105 -22.86 -24.02 11.18
CA LYS A 105 -23.51 -22.92 10.45
C LYS A 105 -24.89 -22.66 11.03
N GLU A 106 -25.42 -21.46 10.79
CA GLU A 106 -26.80 -21.07 11.12
C GLU A 106 -27.12 -21.24 12.61
N LEU A 107 -26.14 -20.93 13.46
CA LEU A 107 -26.30 -21.05 14.91
C LEU A 107 -27.43 -20.16 15.43
N GLU A 108 -27.68 -19.02 14.78
CA GLU A 108 -28.75 -18.08 15.14
C GLU A 108 -30.16 -18.66 14.99
N ASN A 109 -30.34 -19.64 14.09
CA ASN A 109 -31.65 -20.27 13.86
C ASN A 109 -32.04 -21.21 15.01
N ARG A 110 -31.05 -21.70 15.76
CA ARG A 110 -31.25 -22.66 16.85
C ARG A 110 -31.11 -22.02 18.23
N HIS A 111 -30.12 -21.14 18.42
CA HIS A 111 -29.83 -20.50 19.71
C HIS A 111 -29.40 -19.06 19.44
N MET A 112 -30.08 -18.08 20.05
CA MET A 112 -29.75 -16.66 19.83
C MET A 112 -28.53 -16.26 20.66
N GLY A 113 -27.34 -16.65 20.19
CA GLY A 113 -26.07 -16.39 20.87
C GLY A 113 -25.59 -14.97 20.70
N MET A 114 -26.18 -14.03 21.44
CA MET A 114 -25.67 -12.66 21.54
C MET A 114 -24.40 -12.64 22.41
N LEU A 115 -23.31 -12.18 21.81
CA LEU A 115 -22.00 -12.16 22.43
C LEU A 115 -21.47 -10.72 22.48
N SER A 116 -20.91 -10.36 23.64
CA SER A 116 -20.02 -9.22 23.78
C SER A 116 -18.60 -9.68 23.47
N VAL A 117 -18.01 -9.13 22.42
CA VAL A 117 -16.70 -9.53 21.89
C VAL A 117 -15.71 -8.39 22.11
N LYS A 118 -14.58 -8.68 22.77
CA LYS A 118 -13.42 -7.78 22.80
C LYS A 118 -12.26 -8.42 22.08
N GLY A 119 -11.56 -7.63 21.29
CA GLY A 119 -10.44 -8.13 20.50
C GLY A 119 -9.58 -7.02 19.94
N LEU A 120 -8.48 -7.43 19.32
CA LEU A 120 -7.59 -6.55 18.60
C LEU A 120 -7.95 -6.60 17.12
N PHE A 121 -8.46 -5.48 16.60
CA PHE A 121 -8.68 -5.30 15.18
C PHE A 121 -7.37 -4.84 14.54
N ILE A 122 -6.87 -5.65 13.61
CA ILE A 122 -5.63 -5.40 12.88
C ILE A 122 -5.98 -5.30 11.40
N THR A 123 -5.82 -4.13 10.82
CA THR A 123 -5.90 -3.94 9.37
C THR A 123 -4.49 -3.93 8.80
N ALA A 124 -4.29 -4.58 7.66
CA ALA A 124 -3.09 -4.50 6.85
C ALA A 124 -3.54 -4.43 5.39
N TYR A 125 -3.45 -3.25 4.79
CA TYR A 125 -3.94 -2.98 3.43
C TYR A 125 -5.45 -3.24 3.32
N ASP A 126 -5.87 -4.17 2.46
CA ASP A 126 -7.27 -4.58 2.25
C ASP A 126 -7.72 -5.72 3.16
N ASN A 127 -6.78 -6.31 3.90
CA ASN A 127 -7.04 -7.44 4.77
C ASN A 127 -7.19 -6.97 6.22
N ALA A 128 -8.37 -7.19 6.79
CA ALA A 128 -8.59 -7.03 8.22
C ALA A 128 -8.64 -8.39 8.92
N SER A 129 -8.02 -8.45 10.09
CA SER A 129 -8.13 -9.59 10.99
C SER A 129 -8.51 -9.11 12.38
N LEU A 130 -9.55 -9.71 12.94
CA LEU A 130 -9.93 -9.50 14.33
C LEU A 130 -9.38 -10.67 15.17
N GLN A 131 -8.44 -10.39 16.07
CA GLN A 131 -7.97 -11.36 17.04
C GLN A 131 -8.82 -11.27 18.30
N ILE A 132 -9.49 -12.35 18.67
CA ILE A 132 -10.43 -12.35 19.80
C ILE A 132 -9.65 -12.49 21.11
N HIS A 133 -9.87 -11.58 22.06
CA HIS A 133 -9.32 -11.64 23.42
C HIS A 133 -10.35 -12.14 24.44
N GLU A 134 -11.61 -11.72 24.30
CA GLU A 134 -12.68 -12.03 25.25
C GLU A 134 -13.99 -12.30 24.51
N LEU A 135 -14.68 -13.40 24.88
CA LEU A 135 -16.05 -13.70 24.47
C LEU A 135 -16.92 -13.84 25.72
N LYS A 136 -17.87 -12.92 25.88
CA LYS A 136 -18.84 -12.94 26.99
C LYS A 136 -20.25 -13.15 26.44
N VAL A 137 -20.90 -14.23 26.84
CA VAL A 137 -22.31 -14.49 26.51
C VAL A 137 -23.17 -13.47 27.26
N ILE A 138 -24.07 -12.82 26.53
CA ILE A 138 -25.04 -11.88 27.11
C ILE A 138 -26.26 -12.69 27.51
N ASP A 139 -26.53 -12.74 28.81
CA ASP A 139 -27.77 -13.33 29.31
C ASP A 139 -28.94 -12.36 29.04
N LEU A 140 -29.72 -12.71 28.03
CA LEU A 140 -30.89 -11.94 27.60
C LEU A 140 -31.97 -11.90 28.68
N ILE A 141 -32.10 -12.95 29.50
CA ILE A 141 -33.10 -13.01 30.57
C ILE A 141 -32.74 -11.98 31.65
N SER A 142 -31.46 -11.90 32.05
CA SER A 142 -30.98 -10.84 32.94
C SER A 142 -31.05 -9.44 32.32
N PHE A 143 -30.89 -9.30 31.00
CA PHE A 143 -31.00 -8.02 30.28
C PHE A 143 -32.43 -7.45 30.34
N PHE A 144 -33.45 -8.29 30.20
CA PHE A 144 -34.86 -7.85 30.24
C PHE A 144 -35.39 -7.62 31.66
N ASN A 145 -34.86 -8.32 32.68
CA ASN A 145 -35.45 -8.33 34.02
C ASN A 145 -34.83 -7.35 35.04
N LYS A 146 -33.63 -6.79 34.82
CA LYS A 146 -32.95 -5.93 35.81
C LYS A 146 -33.00 -4.44 35.45
N PRO A 147 -33.23 -3.54 36.43
CA PRO A 147 -32.91 -2.13 36.25
C PRO A 147 -31.38 -1.96 36.14
N MET A 148 -30.98 -1.44 34.97
CA MET A 148 -29.66 -1.09 34.45
C MET A 148 -28.47 -1.09 35.43
N SER A 149 -27.45 -1.92 35.17
CA SER A 149 -26.07 -1.65 35.61
C SER A 149 -25.36 -0.75 34.59
N ASP A 150 -24.37 0.04 35.04
CA ASP A 150 -23.62 0.98 34.20
C ASP A 150 -23.01 0.33 32.94
N GLU A 151 -22.59 -0.94 33.02
CA GLU A 151 -22.06 -1.68 31.86
C GLU A 151 -23.08 -1.86 30.73
N HIS A 152 -24.37 -2.06 31.07
CA HIS A 152 -25.41 -2.36 30.08
C HIS A 152 -25.90 -1.11 29.34
N SER A 153 -25.66 0.08 29.90
CA SER A 153 -26.01 1.36 29.28
C SER A 153 -25.25 1.59 27.96
N LEU A 154 -24.00 1.13 27.89
CA LEU A 154 -23.06 1.44 26.80
C LEU A 154 -23.38 0.70 25.50
N TYR A 155 -23.95 -0.51 25.58
CA TYR A 155 -24.31 -1.33 24.42
C TYR A 155 -25.82 -1.60 24.25
N LYS A 156 -26.68 -0.95 25.06
CA LYS A 156 -28.15 -1.05 24.96
C LYS A 156 -28.67 -0.73 23.56
N LEU A 157 -28.23 0.39 22.98
CA LEU A 157 -28.66 0.85 21.65
C LEU A 157 -28.32 -0.17 20.56
N SER A 158 -27.18 -0.85 20.67
CA SER A 158 -26.77 -1.86 19.71
C SER A 158 -27.57 -3.15 19.86
N ILE A 159 -27.90 -3.56 21.09
CA ILE A 159 -28.80 -4.70 21.33
C ILE A 159 -30.20 -4.40 20.79
N GLU A 160 -30.75 -3.20 21.02
CA GLU A 160 -32.04 -2.81 20.45
C GLU A 160 -32.04 -2.76 18.93
N LYS A 161 -30.96 -2.23 18.32
CA LYS A 161 -30.76 -2.23 16.86
C LYS A 161 -30.71 -3.65 16.30
N LEU A 162 -30.00 -4.57 16.98
CA LEU A 162 -29.93 -5.98 16.63
C LEU A 162 -31.29 -6.67 16.73
N LEU A 163 -32.04 -6.46 17.81
CA LEU A 163 -33.38 -7.04 17.98
C LEU A 163 -34.36 -6.52 16.91
N LYS A 164 -34.31 -5.22 16.56
CA LYS A 164 -35.10 -4.65 15.45
C LYS A 164 -34.74 -5.27 14.10
N ASN A 165 -33.46 -5.52 13.86
CA ASN A 165 -32.98 -6.19 12.66
C ASN A 165 -33.45 -7.64 12.57
N LEU A 166 -33.41 -8.37 13.68
CA LEU A 166 -33.92 -9.75 13.78
C LEU A 166 -35.44 -9.82 13.62
N LEU A 167 -36.20 -8.84 14.13
CA LEU A 167 -37.65 -8.71 13.86
C LEU A 167 -37.94 -8.49 12.37
N LYS A 168 -37.17 -7.64 11.70
CA LYS A 168 -37.25 -7.50 10.23
C LYS A 168 -36.91 -8.80 9.52
N ARG A 169 -35.96 -9.57 10.04
CA ARG A 169 -35.59 -10.88 9.47
C ARG A 169 -36.71 -11.90 9.60
N GLU A 170 -37.39 -12.00 10.74
CA GLU A 170 -38.56 -12.89 10.90
C GLU A 170 -39.67 -12.58 9.88
N MET A 171 -39.80 -11.32 9.44
CA MET A 171 -40.75 -10.90 8.40
C MET A 171 -40.31 -11.25 6.98
N LEU A 172 -38.99 -11.40 6.75
CA LEU A 172 -38.40 -11.60 5.42
C LEU A 172 -37.97 -13.05 5.15
N ASP A 173 -37.60 -13.80 6.19
CA ASP A 173 -37.04 -15.15 6.12
C ASP A 173 -37.91 -16.12 6.93
N THR A 174 -38.55 -17.06 6.23
CA THR A 174 -39.47 -18.03 6.84
C THR A 174 -38.79 -19.01 7.79
N ASN A 175 -37.47 -19.16 7.69
CA ASN A 175 -36.68 -20.12 8.46
C ASN A 175 -36.27 -19.60 9.83
N PHE A 176 -36.28 -18.28 10.03
CA PHE A 176 -35.96 -17.65 11.31
C PHE A 176 -37.25 -17.25 12.03
N LYS A 177 -37.53 -17.87 13.18
CA LYS A 177 -38.63 -17.49 14.07
C LYS A 177 -38.14 -17.39 15.49
N PHE A 178 -38.48 -16.32 16.19
CA PHE A 178 -38.06 -16.15 17.59
C PHE A 178 -38.59 -17.26 18.49
N LYS A 179 -39.79 -17.79 18.18
CA LYS A 179 -40.42 -18.92 18.89
C LYS A 179 -39.59 -20.21 18.89
N ASN A 180 -38.65 -20.36 17.95
CA ASN A 180 -37.80 -21.54 17.87
C ASN A 180 -36.56 -21.43 18.77
N SER A 181 -36.30 -20.26 19.37
CA SER A 181 -35.16 -20.07 20.26
C SER A 181 -35.48 -20.52 21.69
N PRO A 182 -34.59 -21.26 22.38
CA PRO A 182 -34.81 -21.67 23.77
C PRO A 182 -34.83 -20.49 24.75
N SER A 183 -34.31 -19.33 24.34
CA SER A 183 -34.33 -18.09 25.13
C SER A 183 -35.64 -17.29 25.00
N TYR A 184 -36.59 -17.75 24.18
CA TYR A 184 -37.87 -17.07 23.98
C TYR A 184 -38.79 -17.25 25.19
N CYS A 185 -39.02 -16.15 25.91
CA CYS A 185 -39.91 -16.09 27.08
C CYS A 185 -40.96 -14.97 26.92
N THR A 186 -42.00 -15.01 27.75
CA THR A 186 -43.08 -13.99 27.74
C THR A 186 -42.55 -12.57 27.96
N VAL A 187 -41.46 -12.42 28.73
CA VAL A 187 -40.78 -11.14 28.96
C VAL A 187 -40.11 -10.63 27.68
N MET A 188 -39.41 -11.50 26.95
CA MET A 188 -38.78 -11.16 25.67
C MET A 188 -39.83 -10.77 24.63
N GLN A 189 -40.98 -11.46 24.59
CA GLN A 189 -42.08 -11.12 23.69
C GLN A 189 -42.63 -9.72 23.97
N SER A 190 -42.94 -9.40 25.23
CA SER A 190 -43.41 -8.07 25.64
C SER A 190 -42.40 -6.97 25.27
N TYR A 191 -41.10 -7.25 25.44
CA TYR A 191 -40.04 -6.31 25.07
C TYR A 191 -39.94 -6.12 23.56
N LEU A 192 -40.03 -7.18 22.76
CA LEU A 192 -40.03 -7.11 21.30
C LEU A 192 -41.25 -6.34 20.77
N ASP A 193 -42.43 -6.57 21.36
CA ASP A 193 -43.67 -5.85 21.02
C ASP A 193 -43.54 -4.35 21.29
N SER A 194 -42.80 -3.95 22.35
CA SER A 194 -42.52 -2.54 22.64
C SER A 194 -41.58 -1.85 21.63
N LEU A 195 -40.77 -2.62 20.90
CA LEU A 195 -39.82 -2.09 19.90
C LEU A 195 -40.46 -1.89 18.52
N VAL A 196 -41.66 -2.44 18.28
CA VAL A 196 -42.42 -2.25 17.05
C VAL A 196 -43.28 -0.98 17.20
N PRO A 197 -43.10 0.05 16.35
CA PRO A 197 -43.95 1.24 16.43
C PRO A 197 -45.41 0.83 16.17
N PRO A 198 -46.40 1.41 16.89
CA PRO A 198 -47.81 1.10 16.65
C PRO A 198 -48.14 1.38 15.19
N LYS A 199 -48.67 0.38 14.48
CA LYS A 199 -49.18 0.56 13.11
C LYS A 199 -50.20 1.69 13.16
N ILE A 200 -49.87 2.86 12.62
CA ILE A 200 -50.84 3.91 12.34
C ILE A 200 -51.75 3.32 11.27
N VAL A 201 -52.90 2.81 11.70
CA VAL A 201 -53.98 2.43 10.80
C VAL A 201 -54.36 3.72 10.05
N PRO A 202 -54.33 3.76 8.71
CA PRO A 202 -54.83 4.91 8.00
C PRO A 202 -56.30 5.09 8.40
N ARG A 203 -56.66 6.23 8.99
CA ARG A 203 -58.07 6.62 9.09
C ARG A 203 -58.57 6.84 7.66
N VAL A 204 -59.15 5.81 7.07
CA VAL A 204 -59.89 5.93 5.82
C VAL A 204 -61.16 6.72 6.15
N ASN A 205 -61.35 7.83 5.46
CA ASN A 205 -62.53 8.68 5.57
C ASN A 205 -63.74 7.91 4.98
N PRO A 206 -64.83 7.65 5.73
CA PRO A 206 -65.89 6.72 5.32
C PRO A 206 -66.81 7.22 4.18
N LEU A 207 -66.53 8.39 3.60
CA LEU A 207 -67.39 9.01 2.58
C LEU A 207 -66.93 8.84 1.12
N PHE A 208 -65.74 8.29 0.88
CA PHE A 208 -65.23 8.09 -0.49
C PHE A 208 -64.73 6.65 -0.68
N GLN A 209 -65.67 5.72 -0.84
CA GLN A 209 -65.41 4.39 -1.36
C GLN A 209 -65.85 4.34 -2.83
N LEU A 210 -64.91 4.49 -3.75
CA LEU A 210 -65.01 3.91 -5.08
C LEU A 210 -63.65 3.33 -5.45
N ALA A 211 -63.64 2.01 -5.57
CA ALA A 211 -62.51 1.20 -5.98
C ALA A 211 -62.14 1.50 -7.45
N LEU A 212 -60.84 1.58 -7.74
CA LEU A 212 -60.27 1.31 -9.05
C LEU A 212 -58.86 0.71 -8.87
N PRO A 213 -58.51 -0.36 -9.60
CA PRO A 213 -57.19 -0.98 -9.58
C PRO A 213 -56.24 -0.25 -10.55
N GLN A 214 -54.98 -0.12 -10.19
CA GLN A 214 -53.88 0.21 -11.12
C GLN A 214 -52.74 -0.74 -10.74
N GLN A 215 -52.38 -1.78 -11.49
CA GLN A 215 -52.04 -1.90 -12.90
C GLN A 215 -50.81 -1.06 -13.26
N ASP A 216 -49.66 -1.74 -13.33
CA ASP A 216 -48.40 -1.26 -13.86
C ASP A 216 -48.59 -0.71 -15.28
N THR A 217 -48.31 0.57 -15.51
CA THR A 217 -47.83 1.10 -16.79
C THR A 217 -47.17 2.49 -16.59
N ASN A 218 -46.25 2.78 -17.50
CA ASN A 218 -45.34 3.94 -17.54
C ASN A 218 -46.00 5.33 -17.48
N ASP A 219 -45.12 6.30 -17.17
CA ASP A 219 -45.17 7.72 -17.51
C ASP A 219 -46.18 8.63 -16.80
N SER A 220 -45.70 9.33 -15.76
CA SER A 220 -45.97 10.77 -15.65
C SER A 220 -44.87 11.51 -14.89
N PHE A 221 -44.21 12.43 -15.60
CA PHE A 221 -43.51 13.57 -15.04
C PHE A 221 -44.47 14.39 -14.16
N ASN A 222 -44.13 14.64 -12.89
CA ASN A 222 -44.36 15.90 -12.16
C ASN A 222 -43.99 15.73 -10.66
N GLU A 223 -42.85 16.29 -10.26
CA GLU A 223 -42.64 16.77 -8.89
C GLU A 223 -42.21 18.24 -8.98
N PHE A 224 -43.19 19.11 -9.18
CA PHE A 224 -43.08 20.56 -9.07
C PHE A 224 -44.34 21.04 -8.36
N ASP A 225 -44.36 20.91 -7.03
CA ASP A 225 -45.22 21.71 -6.17
C ASP A 225 -44.67 21.70 -4.75
N SER A 226 -43.88 22.73 -4.43
CA SER A 226 -43.68 23.26 -3.07
C SER A 226 -42.91 24.57 -3.17
N GLN A 227 -43.59 25.64 -3.58
CA GLN A 227 -43.18 27.00 -3.25
C GLN A 227 -44.20 27.62 -2.29
N MET A 228 -43.66 28.30 -1.26
CA MET A 228 -44.26 29.31 -0.38
C MET A 228 -45.23 28.84 0.74
N CYS A 229 -44.78 28.98 2.00
CA CYS A 229 -45.20 30.11 2.84
C CYS A 229 -44.34 30.20 4.12
N THR A 230 -43.47 31.20 4.19
CA THR A 230 -42.95 31.74 5.45
C THR A 230 -43.98 32.69 6.05
N GLN A 231 -44.48 32.38 7.25
CA GLN A 231 -44.90 33.41 8.20
C GLN A 231 -44.37 33.12 9.59
N THR A 232 -43.53 34.04 10.03
CA THR A 232 -42.97 34.21 11.36
C THR A 232 -44.08 34.65 12.31
N GLN A 233 -44.24 33.97 13.45
CA GLN A 233 -44.69 34.62 14.67
C GLN A 233 -43.77 34.20 15.82
N GLN A 234 -43.08 35.20 16.35
CA GLN A 234 -42.33 35.16 17.60
C GLN A 234 -43.32 34.94 18.76
N LEU A 235 -42.97 34.06 19.72
CA LEU A 235 -43.33 34.32 21.11
C LEU A 235 -42.24 33.80 22.05
N VAL A 236 -41.90 34.68 22.98
CA VAL A 236 -40.81 34.68 23.95
C VAL A 236 -41.26 34.06 25.28
N LYS A 237 -40.29 33.50 26.04
CA LYS A 237 -40.35 32.97 27.44
C LYS A 237 -41.07 31.62 27.57
N GLY A 238 -40.66 30.68 28.42
CA GLY A 238 -39.73 30.66 29.54
C GLY A 238 -40.05 29.38 30.34
N THR A 239 -39.03 28.87 31.02
CA THR A 239 -38.92 27.70 31.90
C THR A 239 -40.12 27.43 32.86
N VAL A 240 -40.70 26.19 32.79
CA VAL A 240 -40.97 25.13 33.84
C VAL A 240 -41.21 25.59 35.31
N PRO A 241 -42.03 24.97 36.24
CA PRO A 241 -42.49 23.54 36.36
C PRO A 241 -43.93 23.20 36.93
N LEU A 242 -44.26 21.89 36.81
CA LEU A 242 -44.96 20.89 37.68
C LEU A 242 -46.32 21.08 38.42
N GLU A 243 -46.93 19.88 38.65
CA GLU A 243 -48.02 19.42 39.57
C GLU A 243 -49.44 19.37 38.98
N SER A 244 -49.92 18.20 38.51
CA SER A 244 -50.63 17.10 39.22
C SER A 244 -51.98 17.50 39.81
N ASP A 245 -53.10 16.86 39.41
CA ASP A 245 -53.67 15.72 40.15
C ASP A 245 -55.06 15.26 39.63
N ARG A 246 -55.40 14.01 40.00
CA ARG A 246 -56.73 13.38 40.13
C ARG A 246 -57.38 12.57 39.00
N SER A 247 -57.85 11.41 39.46
CA SER A 247 -58.35 10.18 38.83
C SER A 247 -59.89 10.04 38.98
N PRO A 248 -60.51 8.85 39.09
CA PRO A 248 -61.09 8.02 38.02
C PRO A 248 -62.60 7.70 38.21
N ALA A 249 -63.25 7.01 37.27
CA ALA A 249 -64.46 6.21 37.57
C ALA A 249 -64.75 5.10 36.53
N SER A 250 -65.28 4.00 37.05
CA SER A 250 -65.48 2.65 36.50
C SER A 250 -66.93 2.35 36.07
N TYR A 251 -67.17 1.13 35.56
CA TYR A 251 -68.31 0.17 35.76
C TYR A 251 -68.73 -0.56 34.45
N VAL A 252 -68.49 -1.89 34.29
CA VAL A 252 -69.37 -3.08 34.56
C VAL A 252 -70.35 -3.37 33.39
N ALA A 253 -70.70 -4.58 32.91
CA ALA A 253 -70.58 -6.01 33.29
C ALA A 253 -70.81 -6.93 32.04
N GLN A 254 -70.44 -8.23 32.19
CA GLN A 254 -71.11 -9.51 31.79
C GLN A 254 -71.98 -9.58 30.50
N GLY A 255 -72.01 -10.62 29.66
CA GLY A 255 -71.43 -11.97 29.65
C GLY A 255 -72.20 -12.89 28.67
N VAL A 256 -71.65 -14.09 28.45
CA VAL A 256 -72.34 -15.39 28.19
C VAL A 256 -72.63 -15.88 26.74
N ASP A 257 -72.06 -17.07 26.46
CA ASP A 257 -72.45 -18.27 25.68
C ASP A 257 -72.62 -18.35 24.14
N ALA A 258 -71.71 -19.15 23.56
CA ALA A 258 -71.92 -20.52 23.01
C ALA A 258 -72.45 -20.80 21.58
N MET A 259 -71.80 -21.85 21.02
CA MET A 259 -72.27 -22.92 20.13
C MET A 259 -72.40 -22.74 18.60
N THR A 260 -71.45 -23.35 17.89
CA THR A 260 -71.56 -24.44 16.88
C THR A 260 -72.72 -24.50 15.86
N LYS A 261 -72.32 -24.68 14.57
CA LYS A 261 -72.54 -25.86 13.68
C LYS A 261 -73.34 -25.67 12.35
N THR A 262 -72.71 -26.18 11.28
CA THR A 262 -73.23 -26.99 10.13
C THR A 262 -73.95 -26.37 8.90
N GLN A 263 -73.27 -26.56 7.74
CA GLN A 263 -73.66 -27.28 6.48
C GLN A 263 -74.80 -26.85 5.54
N ILE A 264 -74.56 -27.19 4.24
CA ILE A 264 -75.45 -27.65 3.11
C ILE A 264 -75.21 -26.80 1.83
N THR A 265 -74.40 -27.22 0.83
CA THR A 265 -74.62 -28.08 -0.41
C THR A 265 -75.51 -27.51 -1.53
N THR A 266 -75.01 -27.58 -2.80
CA THR A 266 -75.61 -28.06 -4.11
C THR A 266 -74.78 -27.52 -5.30
N THR A 267 -74.01 -28.31 -6.09
CA THR A 267 -74.30 -29.17 -7.28
C THR A 267 -74.47 -28.44 -8.64
N ASP A 268 -73.59 -28.74 -9.63
CA ASP A 268 -73.88 -29.44 -10.91
C ASP A 268 -73.20 -28.96 -12.23
N ASN A 269 -72.73 -29.97 -12.99
CA ASN A 269 -72.73 -30.18 -14.45
C ASN A 269 -71.48 -30.03 -15.37
N ASN A 270 -71.02 -31.22 -15.82
CA ASN A 270 -70.78 -31.72 -17.20
C ASN A 270 -69.43 -31.54 -17.97
N ASP A 271 -68.82 -32.71 -18.24
CA ASP A 271 -67.82 -33.14 -19.26
C ASP A 271 -68.36 -33.10 -20.74
N PRO A 272 -67.68 -33.60 -21.82
CA PRO A 272 -66.32 -34.17 -22.01
C PRO A 272 -65.53 -33.70 -23.28
N VAL A 273 -64.26 -34.17 -23.47
CA VAL A 273 -63.78 -35.01 -24.61
C VAL A 273 -62.22 -34.99 -24.78
N GLN A 274 -61.63 -36.18 -24.58
CA GLN A 274 -60.46 -36.89 -25.15
C GLN A 274 -59.35 -36.20 -25.98
N SER A 275 -58.08 -36.46 -25.63
CA SER A 275 -57.19 -37.45 -26.31
C SER A 275 -55.77 -37.51 -25.70
N SER A 276 -55.20 -38.71 -25.61
CA SER A 276 -53.89 -39.11 -25.03
C SER A 276 -52.92 -39.55 -26.18
N PRO A 277 -51.75 -40.22 -25.97
CA PRO A 277 -50.72 -40.22 -24.90
C PRO A 277 -49.25 -40.28 -25.48
N LEU A 278 -48.23 -40.43 -24.60
CA LEU A 278 -47.08 -41.41 -24.64
C LEU A 278 -45.89 -40.88 -23.77
N GLN A 279 -45.62 -41.46 -22.59
CA GLN A 279 -44.60 -42.50 -22.24
C GLN A 279 -43.17 -41.94 -22.01
N SER A 280 -42.33 -42.35 -21.04
CA SER A 280 -42.41 -43.30 -19.90
C SER A 280 -41.08 -43.28 -19.08
N ASP A 281 -41.20 -43.59 -17.78
CA ASP A 281 -40.31 -44.39 -16.89
C ASP A 281 -39.06 -43.84 -16.13
N SER A 282 -39.32 -43.51 -14.85
CA SER A 282 -38.76 -43.95 -13.54
C SER A 282 -38.04 -45.32 -13.42
N LEU A 283 -37.30 -45.77 -12.36
CA LEU A 283 -36.91 -45.38 -10.97
C LEU A 283 -35.90 -46.44 -10.41
N ASP A 284 -35.16 -46.07 -9.34
CA ASP A 284 -34.71 -46.82 -8.11
C ASP A 284 -34.07 -48.23 -8.17
N ASP A 285 -32.89 -48.50 -7.57
CA ASP A 285 -32.42 -48.55 -6.16
C ASP A 285 -32.66 -49.89 -5.44
N SER A 286 -31.57 -50.50 -4.93
CA SER A 286 -31.53 -51.47 -3.82
C SER A 286 -30.12 -52.03 -3.56
N THR A 287 -29.53 -51.62 -2.43
CA THR A 287 -28.57 -52.35 -1.55
C THR A 287 -29.25 -53.58 -0.89
N PRO A 288 -28.57 -54.59 -0.27
CA PRO A 288 -27.50 -54.40 0.73
C PRO A 288 -26.43 -55.51 0.99
N ASP A 289 -25.40 -55.07 1.72
CA ASP A 289 -24.63 -55.68 2.83
C ASP A 289 -23.69 -56.92 2.76
N LEU A 290 -22.55 -56.68 3.43
CA LEU A 290 -21.76 -57.53 4.35
C LEU A 290 -20.70 -58.55 3.84
N THR A 291 -19.44 -58.13 4.10
CA THR A 291 -18.35 -58.85 4.81
C THR A 291 -17.35 -59.82 4.12
N VAL A 292 -16.07 -59.55 4.45
CA VAL A 292 -14.96 -60.48 4.80
C VAL A 292 -13.88 -60.80 3.75
N GLN A 293 -12.70 -60.20 4.03
CA GLN A 293 -11.33 -60.73 4.05
C GLN A 293 -10.56 -61.14 2.76
N ALA A 294 -9.42 -60.45 2.63
CA ALA A 294 -8.05 -60.99 2.60
C ALA A 294 -7.29 -61.16 1.26
N LYS A 295 -6.02 -60.74 1.36
CA LYS A 295 -4.78 -61.18 0.67
C LYS A 295 -4.38 -60.56 -0.69
N ARG A 296 -3.32 -59.73 -0.61
CA ARG A 296 -2.15 -59.70 -1.54
C ARG A 296 -1.44 -61.08 -1.54
N PRO A 297 -0.45 -61.44 -2.40
CA PRO A 297 0.43 -60.60 -3.27
C PRO A 297 0.85 -61.18 -4.67
N VAL A 298 1.51 -60.31 -5.47
CA VAL A 298 2.73 -60.48 -6.35
C VAL A 298 2.83 -61.57 -7.45
N GLU A 299 3.13 -61.14 -8.70
CA GLU A 299 4.11 -61.66 -9.72
C GLU A 299 4.01 -60.76 -11.00
N GLN A 300 5.05 -60.07 -11.54
CA GLN A 300 6.14 -60.47 -12.47
C GLN A 300 5.66 -61.38 -13.63
N GLU A 301 6.01 -61.28 -14.93
CA GLU A 301 7.03 -60.59 -15.74
C GLU A 301 6.71 -60.82 -17.26
N LYS A 302 7.29 -59.98 -18.15
CA LYS A 302 7.86 -60.25 -19.51
C LYS A 302 7.03 -60.73 -20.72
N ASN A 303 7.22 -60.03 -21.86
CA ASN A 303 7.88 -60.49 -23.11
C ASN A 303 8.03 -59.28 -24.08
N MET A 304 9.21 -58.83 -24.55
CA MET A 304 10.19 -59.40 -25.53
C MET A 304 9.59 -59.61 -26.94
N VAL A 305 10.24 -59.34 -28.10
CA VAL A 305 11.53 -58.75 -28.52
C VAL A 305 11.53 -58.61 -30.07
N SER A 306 12.40 -57.75 -30.64
CA SER A 306 13.29 -58.02 -31.81
C SER A 306 13.49 -56.76 -32.69
N SER A 307 14.65 -56.46 -33.33
CA SER A 307 16.10 -56.53 -33.08
C SER A 307 16.83 -56.14 -34.39
N LYS A 308 18.10 -55.70 -34.26
CA LYS A 308 19.22 -55.54 -35.24
C LYS A 308 19.72 -54.08 -35.41
N ALA A 309 21.02 -53.74 -35.42
CA ALA A 309 22.28 -54.48 -35.21
C ALA A 309 23.53 -53.54 -35.31
N ILE A 310 24.52 -53.76 -34.42
CA ILE A 310 26.01 -53.80 -34.61
C ILE A 310 26.86 -52.50 -34.65
N GLY A 311 27.88 -52.44 -33.76
CA GLY A 311 28.91 -51.38 -33.52
C GLY A 311 30.17 -51.43 -34.42
N PRO A 312 31.39 -50.95 -34.03
CA PRO A 312 32.07 -51.25 -32.74
C PRO A 312 33.07 -50.18 -32.16
N HIS A 313 33.75 -50.59 -31.07
CA HIS A 313 34.76 -49.92 -30.21
C HIS A 313 36.15 -49.54 -30.81
N LYS A 314 36.90 -48.72 -30.02
CA LYS A 314 38.39 -48.55 -29.82
C LYS A 314 38.86 -47.10 -30.13
N ARG A 315 39.85 -46.46 -29.48
CA ARG A 315 40.98 -46.82 -28.60
C ARG A 315 41.64 -45.55 -28.02
N ILE A 316 42.33 -45.71 -26.89
CA ILE A 316 43.33 -44.80 -26.29
C ILE A 316 44.53 -44.57 -27.25
N LYS A 317 45.09 -43.35 -27.27
CA LYS A 317 46.50 -43.08 -27.65
C LYS A 317 47.14 -42.06 -26.72
N VAL A 318 48.20 -42.51 -26.06
CA VAL A 318 49.27 -41.77 -25.38
C VAL A 318 50.52 -41.95 -26.25
N THR A 319 51.42 -40.96 -26.14
CA THR A 319 52.81 -40.80 -26.67
C THR A 319 52.94 -39.93 -27.92
N ASP A 320 53.62 -38.80 -27.76
CA ASP A 320 55.03 -38.72 -28.14
C ASP A 320 55.86 -37.94 -27.12
N LEU A 321 56.97 -38.58 -26.71
CA LEU A 321 58.07 -38.04 -25.92
C LEU A 321 59.11 -37.40 -26.85
N GLY A 322 59.67 -36.27 -26.40
CA GLY A 322 61.12 -36.04 -26.47
C GLY A 322 61.65 -35.22 -27.64
N ALA A 323 61.99 -33.97 -27.36
CA ALA A 323 63.24 -33.37 -27.83
C ALA A 323 63.78 -32.43 -26.74
N PHE A 324 64.96 -32.81 -26.23
CA PHE A 324 65.77 -32.13 -25.22
C PHE A 324 66.64 -31.02 -25.84
N THR A 325 67.32 -30.28 -24.94
CA THR A 325 68.42 -29.29 -25.10
C THR A 325 67.94 -27.83 -25.13
N ASN A 326 68.50 -26.86 -24.39
CA ASN A 326 69.61 -26.83 -23.42
C ASN A 326 69.52 -25.54 -22.56
N ASN A 327 69.84 -25.70 -21.27
CA ASN A 327 70.50 -24.79 -20.31
C ASN A 327 70.77 -23.31 -20.66
N GLN A 328 70.33 -22.39 -19.80
CA GLN A 328 71.19 -21.71 -18.81
C GLN A 328 70.37 -20.92 -17.75
N PRO A 329 70.78 -20.92 -16.47
CA PRO A 329 70.13 -20.17 -15.39
C PRO A 329 70.85 -18.84 -15.11
N GLN A 330 70.09 -17.77 -14.79
CA GLN A 330 70.64 -16.58 -14.13
C GLN A 330 70.14 -16.46 -12.69
N HIS A 331 71.06 -15.97 -11.87
CA HIS A 331 71.17 -16.05 -10.43
C HIS A 331 70.07 -15.34 -9.62
N ARG A 332 69.69 -15.98 -8.51
CA ARG A 332 69.21 -15.31 -7.29
C ARG A 332 70.33 -14.47 -6.68
N GLN A 333 70.00 -13.26 -6.22
CA GLN A 333 70.70 -12.60 -5.12
C GLN A 333 69.70 -12.16 -4.06
N VAL A 334 70.05 -12.48 -2.82
CA VAL A 334 69.41 -12.14 -1.55
C VAL A 334 69.88 -10.73 -1.14
N PRO A 335 69.04 -9.89 -0.52
CA PRO A 335 69.48 -8.61 0.02
C PRO A 335 70.13 -8.79 1.39
N ASP A 336 71.27 -8.12 1.59
CA ASP A 336 72.00 -8.09 2.86
C ASP A 336 71.79 -6.76 3.59
N ILE A 337 71.81 -6.86 4.91
CA ILE A 337 71.39 -5.86 5.90
C ILE A 337 72.58 -4.94 6.25
N SER A 338 72.24 -3.76 6.80
CA SER A 338 73.04 -2.86 7.65
C SER A 338 73.66 -1.64 6.96
N SER A 339 73.23 -0.44 7.38
CA SER A 339 73.90 0.30 8.46
C SER A 339 73.27 1.68 8.69
N TYR A 340 73.08 1.97 9.97
CA TYR A 340 72.69 3.24 10.56
C TYR A 340 73.67 4.38 10.22
N GLN A 341 73.17 5.61 10.07
CA GLN A 341 73.62 6.78 10.86
C GLN A 341 72.88 8.07 10.44
N LEU A 342 72.16 8.67 11.40
CA LEU A 342 71.88 10.10 11.43
C LEU A 342 73.08 10.83 12.05
N PRO A 343 73.28 12.13 11.76
CA PRO A 343 73.14 13.06 12.89
C PRO A 343 72.47 14.41 12.56
N TYR A 344 72.06 15.01 13.67
CA TYR A 344 71.34 16.24 13.99
C TYR A 344 71.88 17.59 13.44
N ASP A 345 70.93 18.53 13.38
CA ASP A 345 70.95 19.99 13.68
C ASP A 345 71.74 21.02 12.85
N SER A 346 71.05 22.06 12.34
CA SER A 346 70.77 23.29 13.11
C SER A 346 70.24 24.47 12.25
N MET A 347 69.33 25.23 12.89
CA MET A 347 68.86 26.61 12.66
C MET A 347 69.63 27.54 11.70
N ASN A 348 68.93 28.23 10.77
CA ASN A 348 68.60 29.68 10.86
C ASN A 348 68.07 30.32 9.56
N SER A 349 66.91 30.97 9.68
CA SER A 349 66.48 32.30 9.17
C SER A 349 66.72 32.76 7.71
N SER A 350 65.57 33.04 7.06
CA SER A 350 65.20 34.32 6.40
C SER A 350 65.68 34.70 5.00
N GLN A 351 64.67 34.83 4.11
CA GLN A 351 64.50 35.81 2.99
C GLN A 351 65.53 35.71 1.83
N SER A 352 65.20 35.81 0.54
CA SER A 352 64.02 36.28 -0.20
C SER A 352 64.25 35.99 -1.70
N GLN A 353 63.16 35.69 -2.41
CA GLN A 353 62.87 35.92 -3.84
C GLN A 353 64.01 35.83 -4.88
N LEU A 354 63.88 34.89 -5.83
CA LEU A 354 63.64 35.25 -7.24
C LEU A 354 63.22 34.03 -8.09
N VAL A 355 62.23 34.32 -8.92
CA VAL A 355 61.49 33.47 -9.85
C VAL A 355 62.39 32.83 -10.89
N GLN A 356 62.36 31.49 -11.01
CA GLN A 356 62.45 30.78 -12.28
C GLN A 356 61.57 29.53 -12.22
N GLN A 357 60.47 29.54 -12.97
CA GLN A 357 59.63 28.37 -13.21
C GLN A 357 60.38 27.36 -14.09
N PRO A 358 60.47 26.07 -13.72
CA PRO A 358 60.66 25.02 -14.70
C PRO A 358 59.29 24.65 -15.27
N VAL A 359 59.18 24.76 -16.59
CA VAL A 359 58.07 24.29 -17.41
C VAL A 359 57.90 22.79 -17.18
N PHE A 360 56.93 22.42 -16.34
CA PHE A 360 56.32 21.09 -16.42
C PHE A 360 55.20 21.18 -17.46
N GLN A 361 55.38 20.45 -18.56
CA GLN A 361 54.32 20.17 -19.52
C GLN A 361 53.13 19.59 -18.75
N GLN A 362 52.09 20.40 -18.55
CA GLN A 362 50.77 19.92 -18.16
C GLN A 362 50.30 19.01 -19.31
N LEU A 363 50.37 17.70 -19.11
CA LEU A 363 49.52 16.80 -19.87
C LEU A 363 48.08 17.25 -19.61
N GLU A 364 47.41 17.78 -20.63
CA GLU A 364 45.97 17.93 -20.59
C GLU A 364 45.36 16.56 -20.22
N PRO A 365 44.47 16.49 -19.20
CA PRO A 365 43.86 15.23 -18.83
C PRO A 365 43.01 14.75 -20.02
N VAL A 366 43.39 13.60 -20.58
CA VAL A 366 42.64 12.85 -21.57
C VAL A 366 41.15 12.84 -21.16
N PRO A 367 40.19 13.11 -22.09
CA PRO A 367 38.78 13.07 -21.76
C PRO A 367 38.44 11.71 -21.14
N LEU A 368 38.08 11.73 -19.86
CA LEU A 368 37.70 10.55 -19.11
C LEU A 368 36.31 10.10 -19.56
N ASP A 369 36.23 8.88 -20.08
CA ASP A 369 34.96 8.18 -20.26
C ASP A 369 34.42 7.81 -18.88
N VAL A 370 33.30 8.42 -18.49
CA VAL A 370 32.76 8.33 -17.12
C VAL A 370 32.12 6.97 -16.95
N LYS A 371 32.77 6.11 -16.17
CA LYS A 371 32.28 4.77 -15.84
C LYS A 371 32.03 4.62 -14.34
N PRO A 372 31.17 3.69 -13.91
CA PRO A 372 30.89 3.48 -12.48
C PRO A 372 32.13 3.26 -11.61
N ASP A 373 33.13 2.54 -12.11
CA ASP A 373 34.41 2.22 -11.47
C ASP A 373 35.48 3.34 -11.56
N SER A 374 35.23 4.39 -12.35
CA SER A 374 36.27 5.35 -12.76
C SER A 374 36.53 6.50 -11.78
N ILE A 375 35.96 6.46 -10.58
CA ILE A 375 36.04 7.57 -9.61
C ILE A 375 37.47 7.89 -9.16
N SER A 376 38.37 6.91 -9.12
CA SER A 376 39.79 7.13 -8.83
C SER A 376 40.47 8.02 -9.87
N LYS A 377 40.03 7.94 -11.13
CA LYS A 377 40.53 8.75 -12.26
C LYS A 377 39.83 10.11 -12.39
N ALA A 378 38.73 10.31 -11.67
CA ALA A 378 37.98 11.56 -11.70
C ALA A 378 38.70 12.67 -10.92
N VAL A 379 38.59 13.89 -11.43
CA VAL A 379 39.16 15.11 -10.85
C VAL A 379 38.15 15.69 -9.86
N THR A 380 38.60 15.95 -8.64
CA THR A 380 37.77 16.55 -7.58
C THR A 380 37.18 17.88 -8.03
N ASN A 381 35.91 18.14 -7.69
CA ASN A 381 35.14 19.32 -8.11
C ASN A 381 34.91 19.50 -9.62
N LYS A 382 35.35 18.57 -10.47
CA LYS A 382 34.96 18.55 -11.88
C LYS A 382 33.56 17.94 -12.01
N ARG A 383 32.73 18.55 -12.85
CA ARG A 383 31.38 18.07 -13.16
C ARG A 383 31.43 17.11 -14.35
N TYR A 384 30.75 15.99 -14.21
CA TYR A 384 30.64 14.93 -15.20
C TYR A 384 29.16 14.74 -15.54
N ARG A 385 28.81 14.76 -16.83
CA ARG A 385 27.43 14.62 -17.31
C ARG A 385 27.19 13.20 -17.81
N MET A 386 26.23 12.52 -17.21
CA MET A 386 25.64 11.27 -17.69
C MET A 386 24.44 11.64 -18.56
N SER A 387 24.45 11.21 -19.82
CA SER A 387 23.41 11.53 -20.79
C SER A 387 22.42 10.38 -20.94
N ASP A 388 21.15 10.68 -21.19
CA ASP A 388 20.06 9.71 -21.39
C ASP A 388 20.04 8.59 -20.34
N SER A 389 20.17 8.97 -19.08
CA SER A 389 20.32 8.06 -17.96
C SER A 389 18.97 7.67 -17.36
N LYS A 390 18.86 6.41 -16.95
CA LYS A 390 17.70 5.87 -16.24
C LYS A 390 18.03 5.78 -14.75
N ILE A 391 17.25 6.48 -13.91
CA ILE A 391 17.30 6.25 -12.47
C ILE A 391 16.56 4.94 -12.19
N LEU A 392 17.29 3.92 -11.74
CA LEU A 392 16.80 2.57 -11.50
C LEU A 392 15.93 2.49 -10.23
N GLY A 393 16.40 3.16 -9.18
CA GLY A 393 15.83 3.11 -7.84
C GLY A 393 16.66 3.91 -6.85
N PHE A 394 16.32 3.82 -5.57
CA PHE A 394 16.96 4.61 -4.51
C PHE A 394 16.93 3.90 -3.15
N THR A 395 17.81 4.34 -2.24
CA THR A 395 17.87 3.88 -0.84
C THR A 395 18.11 5.07 0.11
N PRO A 396 17.42 5.15 1.26
CA PRO A 396 16.36 4.26 1.76
C PRO A 396 15.06 4.34 0.94
N ASN A 397 14.28 3.26 0.94
CA ASN A 397 12.99 3.15 0.25
C ASN A 397 11.97 2.34 1.09
N GLN A 398 10.74 2.26 0.59
CA GLN A 398 9.61 1.60 1.27
C GLN A 398 9.75 0.08 1.45
N PHE A 399 10.58 -0.59 0.64
CA PHE A 399 10.78 -2.04 0.69
C PHE A 399 11.78 -2.43 1.79
N VAL A 400 12.87 -1.67 1.88
CA VAL A 400 13.97 -1.94 2.79
C VAL A 400 13.76 -1.28 4.17
N HIS A 401 13.12 -0.11 4.20
CA HIS A 401 12.84 0.65 5.42
C HIS A 401 11.35 1.01 5.48
N PRO A 402 10.49 0.15 6.03
CA PRO A 402 9.10 0.51 6.26
C PRO A 402 9.00 1.59 7.34
N GLY A 403 8.31 2.69 7.03
CA GLY A 403 8.05 3.77 8.01
C GLY A 403 9.17 4.82 8.16
N ILE A 404 9.89 5.16 7.08
CA ILE A 404 10.91 6.23 7.10
C ILE A 404 10.27 7.56 7.55
N ALA A 405 10.67 8.04 8.74
CA ALA A 405 10.20 9.30 9.29
C ALA A 405 10.92 10.52 8.69
N ARG A 406 12.20 10.38 8.31
CA ARG A 406 13.03 11.47 7.79
C ARG A 406 14.10 10.93 6.84
N LEU A 407 14.37 11.69 5.79
CA LEU A 407 15.53 11.49 4.92
C LEU A 407 16.65 12.41 5.40
N GLU A 408 17.83 11.84 5.62
CA GLU A 408 19.03 12.58 5.98
C GLU A 408 19.84 12.90 4.73
N ASP A 409 20.28 14.15 4.66
CA ASP A 409 21.21 14.64 3.64
C ASP A 409 22.50 13.82 3.66
N SER A 410 23.07 13.56 2.48
CA SER A 410 24.28 12.73 2.29
C SER A 410 24.15 11.24 2.67
N LYS A 411 22.99 10.77 3.17
CA LYS A 411 22.67 9.35 3.36
C LYS A 411 21.69 8.79 2.33
N PHE A 412 20.97 9.67 1.62
CA PHE A 412 20.08 9.29 0.54
C PHE A 412 20.89 9.03 -0.75
N GLN A 413 20.65 7.89 -1.39
CA GLN A 413 21.41 7.42 -2.55
C GLN A 413 20.45 7.01 -3.67
N ILE A 414 20.85 7.30 -4.91
CA ILE A 414 20.16 6.86 -6.12
C ILE A 414 21.07 5.95 -6.94
N TYR A 415 20.46 5.01 -7.67
CA TYR A 415 21.16 4.11 -8.59
C TYR A 415 20.83 4.48 -10.02
N VAL A 416 21.86 4.74 -10.84
CA VAL A 416 21.71 5.27 -12.20
C VAL A 416 22.30 4.30 -13.21
N TYR A 417 21.53 3.97 -14.24
CA TYR A 417 21.97 3.20 -15.41
C TYR A 417 22.10 4.11 -16.62
N THR A 418 23.14 3.89 -17.41
CA THR A 418 23.35 4.53 -18.71
C THR A 418 23.42 3.43 -19.78
N TYR A 419 22.82 3.66 -20.95
CA TYR A 419 22.61 2.61 -21.96
C TYR A 419 23.89 2.13 -22.66
N ASP A 420 25.01 2.80 -22.43
CA ASP A 420 26.36 2.37 -22.80
C ASP A 420 26.90 1.26 -21.87
N LEU A 421 26.30 1.05 -20.70
CA LEU A 421 26.72 0.03 -19.74
C LEU A 421 26.15 -1.36 -20.06
N PRO A 422 26.86 -2.44 -19.66
CA PRO A 422 26.40 -3.82 -19.86
C PRO A 422 25.05 -4.07 -19.19
N LEU A 423 24.05 -4.49 -19.97
CA LEU A 423 22.74 -4.83 -19.44
C LEU A 423 22.81 -6.12 -18.58
N PRO A 424 22.40 -6.10 -17.30
CA PRO A 424 22.32 -7.33 -16.51
C PRO A 424 21.17 -8.22 -16.98
N SER A 425 21.23 -9.51 -16.62
CA SER A 425 20.09 -10.40 -16.81
C SER A 425 18.91 -10.00 -15.92
N GLU A 426 19.18 -9.67 -14.66
CA GLU A 426 18.15 -9.58 -13.61
C GLU A 426 18.49 -8.59 -12.46
N ILE A 427 19.75 -8.52 -12.02
CA ILE A 427 20.20 -7.72 -10.87
C ILE A 427 21.32 -6.77 -11.31
N PHE A 428 21.25 -5.50 -10.89
CA PHE A 428 22.28 -4.49 -11.15
C PHE A 428 23.41 -4.57 -10.11
N ILE A 429 24.63 -4.21 -10.50
CA ILE A 429 25.83 -4.26 -9.66
C ILE A 429 26.42 -2.83 -9.63
N PRO A 430 26.37 -2.17 -8.46
CA PRO A 430 27.03 -0.88 -8.26
C PRO A 430 28.52 -0.96 -8.62
N GLU A 431 29.08 0.14 -9.13
CA GLU A 431 30.47 0.24 -9.61
C GLU A 431 30.82 -0.64 -10.83
N TYR A 432 29.86 -1.40 -11.40
CA TYR A 432 30.06 -2.13 -12.65
C TYR A 432 29.11 -1.66 -13.75
N ASN A 433 27.81 -1.91 -13.58
CA ASN A 433 26.79 -1.57 -14.59
C ASN A 433 25.72 -0.60 -14.08
N CYS A 434 25.91 -0.02 -12.90
CA CYS A 434 25.16 1.15 -12.47
C CYS A 434 26.01 2.02 -11.54
N PHE A 435 25.74 3.33 -11.56
CA PHE A 435 26.35 4.30 -10.67
C PHE A 435 25.57 4.34 -9.35
N GLU A 436 26.29 4.31 -8.24
CA GLU A 436 25.76 4.70 -6.93
C GLU A 436 26.09 6.18 -6.71
N VAL A 437 25.05 7.02 -6.57
CA VAL A 437 25.19 8.46 -6.46
C VAL A 437 24.57 8.96 -5.15
N VAL A 438 25.36 9.66 -4.35
CA VAL A 438 24.94 10.26 -3.08
C VAL A 438 24.24 11.60 -3.34
N ILE A 439 23.11 11.82 -2.66
CA ILE A 439 22.37 13.08 -2.72
C ILE A 439 22.76 13.98 -1.53
N PRO A 440 23.45 15.11 -1.77
CA PRO A 440 23.94 15.97 -0.69
C PRO A 440 22.83 16.82 -0.07
N ASN A 441 21.79 17.15 -0.84
CA ASN A 441 20.62 17.90 -0.37
C ASN A 441 19.34 17.29 -0.97
N VAL A 442 18.56 16.61 -0.13
CA VAL A 442 17.35 15.89 -0.58
C VAL A 442 16.27 16.87 -1.05
N ALA A 443 16.13 18.02 -0.38
CA ALA A 443 15.12 19.02 -0.71
C ALA A 443 15.35 19.62 -2.10
N ASP A 444 16.60 19.95 -2.43
CA ASP A 444 16.96 20.50 -3.74
C ASP A 444 16.78 19.46 -4.86
N PHE A 445 17.24 18.22 -4.63
CA PHE A 445 17.04 17.12 -5.58
C PHE A 445 15.54 16.90 -5.89
N PHE A 446 14.70 16.84 -4.86
CA PHE A 446 13.25 16.67 -5.03
C PHE A 446 12.61 17.85 -5.74
N ARG A 447 13.04 19.08 -5.44
CA ARG A 447 12.58 20.28 -6.15
C ARG A 447 12.95 20.25 -7.63
N GLN A 448 14.17 19.86 -7.99
CA GLN A 448 14.60 19.77 -9.39
C GLN A 448 13.80 18.72 -10.17
N LEU A 449 13.36 17.65 -9.51
CA LEU A 449 12.49 16.63 -10.10
C LEU A 449 10.99 16.98 -10.09
N GLY A 450 10.60 18.11 -9.49
CA GLY A 450 9.20 18.54 -9.39
C GLY A 450 8.38 17.84 -8.30
N ILE A 451 9.02 17.22 -7.31
CA ILE A 451 8.37 16.59 -6.16
C ILE A 451 7.92 17.67 -5.19
N SER A 452 6.61 17.81 -5.00
CA SER A 452 6.01 18.92 -4.23
C SER A 452 5.64 18.54 -2.79
N THR A 453 5.66 17.25 -2.46
CA THR A 453 5.17 16.72 -1.18
C THR A 453 6.18 16.78 -0.03
N TYR A 454 7.46 17.03 -0.33
CA TYR A 454 8.53 17.09 0.66
C TYR A 454 8.67 18.48 1.29
N PRO A 455 9.01 18.61 2.59
CA PRO A 455 9.25 17.56 3.59
C PRO A 455 7.99 17.08 4.34
N HIS A 456 6.79 17.52 3.92
CA HIS A 456 5.54 17.29 4.65
C HIS A 456 5.18 15.81 4.78
N SER A 457 5.41 15.00 3.75
CA SER A 457 5.21 13.54 3.79
C SER A 457 6.31 12.82 3.03
N VAL A 458 7.28 12.26 3.75
CA VAL A 458 8.41 11.52 3.17
C VAL A 458 7.92 10.32 2.35
N THR A 459 6.92 9.59 2.86
CA THR A 459 6.37 8.42 2.16
C THR A 459 5.70 8.82 0.84
N GLU A 460 4.90 9.90 0.81
CA GLU A 460 4.31 10.38 -0.44
C GLU A 460 5.40 10.85 -1.42
N SER A 461 6.44 11.52 -0.94
CA SER A 461 7.55 11.97 -1.78
C SER A 461 8.34 10.84 -2.42
N LEU A 462 8.57 9.73 -1.70
CA LEU A 462 9.25 8.56 -2.27
C LEU A 462 8.37 7.82 -3.30
N ILE A 463 7.04 7.79 -3.10
CA ILE A 463 6.10 7.24 -4.08
C ILE A 463 6.02 8.14 -5.33
N GLU A 464 6.06 9.45 -5.14
CA GLU A 464 6.11 10.42 -6.24
C GLU A 464 7.41 10.26 -7.02
N LEU A 465 8.54 10.11 -6.32
CA LEU A 465 9.84 9.82 -6.91
C LEU A 465 9.82 8.53 -7.74
N SER A 466 9.29 7.42 -7.20
CA SER A 466 9.25 6.13 -7.91
C SER A 466 8.50 6.23 -9.25
N LYS A 467 7.36 6.91 -9.26
CA LYS A 467 6.59 7.17 -10.49
C LYS A 467 7.33 8.06 -11.49
N ILE A 468 8.03 9.08 -10.99
CA ILE A 468 8.78 10.03 -11.81
C ILE A 468 9.98 9.33 -12.47
N ILE A 469 10.70 8.48 -11.75
CA ILE A 469 11.86 7.76 -12.31
C ILE A 469 11.44 6.63 -13.27
N GLU A 470 10.30 5.98 -13.05
CA GLU A 470 9.78 4.93 -13.93
C GLU A 470 9.45 5.44 -15.33
N ASN A 471 8.90 6.66 -15.44
CA ASN A 471 8.31 7.14 -16.69
C ASN A 471 9.20 8.08 -17.52
N ASN A 472 10.35 8.48 -16.98
CA ASN A 472 11.19 9.50 -17.57
C ASN A 472 12.66 9.02 -17.68
N ARG A 473 13.44 9.71 -18.51
CA ARG A 473 14.91 9.65 -18.57
C ARG A 473 15.53 11.01 -18.33
N TYR A 474 16.75 11.04 -17.83
CA TYR A 474 17.38 12.25 -17.33
C TYR A 474 18.81 12.40 -17.82
N ASP A 475 19.25 13.64 -17.99
CA ASP A 475 20.66 13.97 -17.99
C ASP A 475 21.07 14.34 -16.56
N ILE A 476 21.98 13.55 -15.98
CA ILE A 476 22.40 13.68 -14.58
C ILE A 476 23.83 14.21 -14.53
N THR A 477 24.06 15.27 -13.77
CA THR A 477 25.40 15.79 -13.51
C THR A 477 25.88 15.33 -12.13
N VAL A 478 27.05 14.71 -12.10
CA VAL A 478 27.72 14.27 -10.87
C VAL A 478 29.09 14.91 -10.70
N SER A 479 29.65 14.84 -9.50
CA SER A 479 31.02 15.22 -9.21
C SER A 479 31.67 14.27 -8.21
N LYS A 480 33.00 14.23 -8.20
CA LYS A 480 33.78 13.50 -7.19
C LYS A 480 33.90 14.35 -5.94
N GLU A 481 33.43 13.82 -4.81
CA GLU A 481 33.56 14.45 -3.50
C GLU A 481 34.12 13.50 -2.45
N GLU A 482 34.69 14.07 -1.39
CA GLU A 482 35.23 13.33 -0.25
C GLU A 482 34.10 12.85 0.66
N PHE A 483 34.12 11.58 1.01
CA PHE A 483 33.18 10.92 1.92
C PHE A 483 33.93 10.35 3.12
N SER A 484 33.45 10.62 4.33
CA SER A 484 34.08 10.13 5.56
C SER A 484 33.49 8.79 6.00
N ILE A 485 34.36 7.81 6.27
CA ILE A 485 34.02 6.50 6.83
C ILE A 485 34.75 6.39 8.16
N GLY A 486 34.04 6.62 9.26
CA GLY A 486 34.63 6.77 10.58
C GLY A 486 35.71 7.86 10.60
N LYS A 487 36.95 7.47 10.87
CA LYS A 487 38.12 8.37 10.85
C LYS A 487 38.87 8.37 9.52
N SER A 488 38.46 7.54 8.57
CA SER A 488 39.06 7.42 7.24
C SER A 488 38.28 8.24 6.21
N LYS A 489 38.93 8.56 5.09
CA LYS A 489 38.37 9.34 3.99
C LYS A 489 38.38 8.51 2.71
N THR A 490 37.33 8.60 1.93
CA THR A 490 37.22 7.98 0.61
C THR A 490 36.55 8.95 -0.36
N MET A 491 36.31 8.52 -1.59
CA MET A 491 35.67 9.31 -2.63
C MET A 491 34.33 8.66 -3.04
N CYS A 492 33.31 9.47 -3.29
CA CYS A 492 32.03 9.00 -3.85
C CYS A 492 31.52 9.91 -4.97
N TRP A 493 30.59 9.40 -5.78
CA TRP A 493 29.88 10.20 -6.76
C TRP A 493 28.77 10.98 -6.05
N THR A 494 28.84 12.30 -6.07
CA THR A 494 27.80 13.17 -5.51
C THR A 494 26.99 13.81 -6.62
N PHE A 495 25.67 13.85 -6.43
CA PHE A 495 24.71 14.53 -7.29
C PHE A 495 24.90 16.05 -7.31
N VAL A 496 24.80 16.66 -8.50
CA VAL A 496 24.87 18.11 -8.68
C VAL A 496 23.60 18.67 -9.31
N ASN A 497 23.12 18.09 -10.42
CA ASN A 497 21.96 18.58 -11.16
C ASN A 497 21.28 17.47 -11.95
N VAL A 498 19.96 17.62 -12.20
CA VAL A 498 19.17 16.74 -13.06
C VAL A 498 18.34 17.55 -14.07
N GLU A 499 18.39 17.13 -15.33
CA GLU A 499 17.58 17.69 -16.41
C GLU A 499 16.71 16.59 -17.02
N LEU A 500 15.40 16.83 -17.16
CA LEU A 500 14.51 15.89 -17.85
C LEU A 500 14.85 15.88 -19.35
N ARG A 501 15.16 14.70 -19.90
CA ARG A 501 15.51 14.56 -21.32
C ARG A 501 14.34 14.08 -22.16
N SER A 502 13.66 13.02 -21.72
CA SER A 502 12.55 12.42 -22.44
C SER A 502 11.51 11.83 -21.48
N SER A 503 10.24 11.94 -21.87
CA SER A 503 9.12 11.26 -21.21
C SER A 503 8.56 10.14 -22.10
N LEU A 504 7.94 9.11 -21.51
CA LEU A 504 7.29 8.05 -22.28
C LEU A 504 6.25 8.63 -23.27
N PRO A 505 6.18 8.11 -24.51
CA PRO A 505 5.30 8.64 -25.55
C PRO A 505 3.81 8.41 -25.21
N ILE A 506 2.98 9.29 -25.78
CA ILE A 506 1.53 9.37 -25.58
C ILE A 506 0.87 7.98 -25.73
N PRO A 507 0.02 7.55 -24.77
CA PRO A 507 -0.89 6.45 -25.01
C PRO A 507 -1.78 6.78 -26.22
N LYS A 508 -1.70 6.00 -27.30
CA LYS A 508 -2.44 6.22 -28.57
C LYS A 508 -3.95 6.50 -28.42
N ASN A 509 -4.53 6.14 -27.27
CA ASN A 509 -5.93 6.40 -26.93
C ASN A 509 -6.27 7.90 -26.72
N LEU A 510 -5.31 8.75 -26.32
CA LEU A 510 -5.56 10.20 -26.13
C LEU A 510 -5.82 10.92 -27.46
N ILE A 511 -5.01 10.63 -28.47
CA ILE A 511 -5.09 11.28 -29.80
C ILE A 511 -6.39 10.91 -30.53
N GLN A 512 -6.89 9.68 -30.38
CA GLN A 512 -8.16 9.25 -30.98
C GLN A 512 -9.40 9.86 -30.32
N THR A 513 -9.31 10.17 -29.02
CA THR A 513 -10.43 10.74 -28.26
C THR A 513 -10.55 12.25 -28.52
N GLU A 514 -9.45 12.98 -28.57
CA GLU A 514 -9.44 14.43 -28.83
C GLU A 514 -9.94 14.79 -30.25
N ASN A 515 -9.69 13.94 -31.25
CA ASN A 515 -10.24 14.15 -32.60
C ASN A 515 -11.77 14.05 -32.68
N ASN A 516 -12.41 13.31 -31.77
CA ASN A 516 -13.87 13.18 -31.71
C ASN A 516 -14.52 14.12 -30.68
N PHE A 517 -13.73 14.68 -29.77
CA PHE A 517 -14.17 15.55 -28.66
C PHE A 517 -13.27 16.79 -28.62
N PRO A 518 -13.53 17.81 -29.47
CA PRO A 518 -12.69 18.99 -29.55
C PRO A 518 -12.62 19.73 -28.20
N LEU A 519 -11.42 20.23 -27.89
CA LEU A 519 -11.15 21.02 -26.70
C LEU A 519 -11.74 22.44 -26.85
N VAL A 520 -12.60 22.85 -25.94
CA VAL A 520 -13.33 24.14 -26.00
C VAL A 520 -13.50 24.80 -24.63
N ASN A 521 -13.70 26.11 -24.61
CA ASN A 521 -14.25 26.81 -23.44
C ASN A 521 -15.78 26.65 -23.39
N VAL A 522 -16.39 26.88 -22.22
CA VAL A 522 -17.84 26.87 -22.03
C VAL A 522 -18.53 27.90 -22.92
N SER A 523 -17.94 29.08 -23.13
CA SER A 523 -18.45 30.11 -24.05
C SER A 523 -18.63 29.60 -25.49
N ASP A 524 -17.79 28.65 -25.90
CA ASP A 524 -17.68 28.17 -27.28
C ASP A 524 -18.53 26.91 -27.51
N ILE A 525 -19.21 26.41 -26.47
CA ILE A 525 -20.17 25.31 -26.60
C ILE A 525 -21.39 25.80 -27.38
N VAL A 526 -21.60 25.22 -28.56
CA VAL A 526 -22.76 25.50 -29.42
C VAL A 526 -23.72 24.30 -29.35
N PRO A 527 -24.70 24.31 -28.43
CA PRO A 527 -25.62 23.20 -28.31
C PRO A 527 -26.59 23.14 -29.49
N SER A 528 -26.80 21.93 -29.99
CA SER A 528 -27.84 21.63 -30.99
C SER A 528 -28.89 20.68 -30.42
N ILE A 529 -29.96 20.44 -31.18
CA ILE A 529 -30.96 19.41 -30.84
C ILE A 529 -30.31 18.02 -30.83
N ASN A 530 -29.31 17.83 -31.69
CA ASN A 530 -28.48 16.63 -31.70
C ASN A 530 -27.37 16.74 -30.66
N SER A 531 -26.93 15.58 -30.18
CA SER A 531 -25.84 15.50 -29.22
C SER A 531 -24.53 15.92 -29.86
N THR A 532 -23.86 16.88 -29.22
CA THR A 532 -22.54 17.37 -29.57
C THR A 532 -21.56 16.97 -28.47
N TYR A 533 -20.31 16.72 -28.82
CA TYR A 533 -19.32 16.12 -27.94
C TYR A 533 -18.12 17.06 -27.83
N TYR A 534 -17.62 17.29 -26.62
CA TYR A 534 -16.57 18.26 -26.34
C TYR A 534 -15.67 17.79 -25.21
N THR A 535 -14.46 18.35 -25.17
CA THR A 535 -13.56 18.28 -24.02
C THR A 535 -13.48 19.67 -23.40
N VAL A 536 -13.68 19.79 -22.08
CA VAL A 536 -13.67 21.07 -21.36
C VAL A 536 -12.80 20.92 -20.12
N ILE A 537 -11.88 21.86 -19.89
CA ILE A 537 -11.09 21.91 -18.66
C ILE A 537 -11.77 22.88 -17.70
N GLY A 538 -12.20 22.39 -16.54
CA GLY A 538 -13.03 23.18 -15.62
C GLY A 538 -12.75 22.90 -14.15
N LEU A 539 -13.06 23.89 -13.32
CA LEU A 539 -13.15 23.75 -11.87
C LEU A 539 -14.47 23.08 -11.51
N ALA A 540 -14.43 21.99 -10.74
CA ALA A 540 -15.63 21.38 -10.19
C ALA A 540 -16.22 22.28 -9.09
N VAL A 541 -17.51 22.59 -9.19
CA VAL A 541 -18.20 23.54 -8.32
C VAL A 541 -19.09 22.85 -7.30
N THR A 542 -19.99 21.95 -7.74
CA THR A 542 -20.91 21.25 -6.84
C THR A 542 -20.99 19.76 -7.10
N VAL A 543 -21.22 18.99 -6.03
CA VAL A 543 -21.60 17.57 -6.08
C VAL A 543 -22.90 17.39 -5.32
N LYS A 544 -23.94 16.86 -5.99
CA LYS A 544 -25.25 16.66 -5.37
C LYS A 544 -25.89 15.36 -5.85
N TYR A 545 -26.43 14.59 -4.91
CA TYR A 545 -27.19 13.39 -5.18
C TYR A 545 -28.54 13.42 -4.45
N THR A 546 -29.63 13.17 -5.16
CA THR A 546 -31.00 13.18 -4.62
C THR A 546 -31.67 11.79 -4.71
N GLY A 547 -30.90 10.71 -4.82
CA GLY A 547 -31.45 9.34 -4.94
C GLY A 547 -31.94 8.96 -6.34
N GLY A 548 -31.69 9.80 -7.35
CA GLY A 548 -32.08 9.54 -8.74
C GLY A 548 -31.11 8.64 -9.54
N LYS A 549 -31.31 8.56 -10.86
CA LYS A 549 -30.46 7.80 -11.80
C LYS A 549 -29.16 8.51 -12.19
N THR A 550 -28.97 9.76 -11.75
CA THR A 550 -27.81 10.60 -12.08
C THR A 550 -27.28 11.29 -10.83
N LEU A 551 -25.98 11.56 -10.84
CA LEU A 551 -25.28 12.42 -9.91
C LEU A 551 -25.06 13.78 -10.58
N VAL A 552 -25.29 14.88 -9.86
CA VAL A 552 -24.92 16.21 -10.34
C VAL A 552 -23.47 16.47 -9.99
N LEU A 553 -22.64 16.73 -11.00
CA LEU A 553 -21.29 17.25 -10.86
C LEU A 553 -21.20 18.48 -11.76
N SER A 554 -21.39 19.66 -11.16
CA SER A 554 -21.35 20.92 -11.90
C SER A 554 -19.93 21.48 -11.96
N PHE A 555 -19.65 22.30 -12.98
CA PHE A 555 -18.32 22.88 -13.16
C PHE A 555 -18.38 24.29 -13.77
N THR A 556 -17.25 24.99 -13.76
CA THR A 556 -17.06 26.29 -14.41
C THR A 556 -15.65 26.44 -14.95
N ASP A 557 -15.50 27.19 -16.05
CA ASP A 557 -14.21 27.71 -16.54
C ASP A 557 -14.13 29.25 -16.45
N PHE A 558 -15.12 29.87 -15.79
CA PHE A 558 -15.36 31.30 -15.72
C PHE A 558 -15.49 31.97 -17.10
N THR A 559 -16.10 31.28 -18.06
CA THR A 559 -16.57 31.83 -19.33
C THR A 559 -18.09 31.66 -19.43
N ALA A 560 -18.77 32.68 -19.95
CA ALA A 560 -20.22 32.74 -19.94
C ALA A 560 -20.82 32.17 -21.23
N ASN A 561 -21.90 31.40 -21.08
CA ASN A 561 -22.70 30.90 -22.20
C ASN A 561 -24.18 31.17 -21.96
N LEU A 562 -24.87 31.76 -22.95
CA LEU A 562 -26.28 32.16 -22.83
C LEU A 562 -27.25 30.98 -22.64
N LYS A 563 -26.84 29.75 -22.94
CA LYS A 563 -27.64 28.53 -22.76
C LYS A 563 -27.38 27.84 -21.43
N VAL A 564 -26.38 28.30 -20.68
CA VAL A 564 -26.08 27.85 -19.33
C VAL A 564 -26.89 28.70 -18.35
N SER A 565 -27.53 28.04 -17.39
CA SER A 565 -28.28 28.70 -16.30
C SER A 565 -28.37 27.75 -15.12
N TYR A 566 -27.50 27.96 -14.12
CA TYR A 566 -27.51 27.22 -12.87
C TYR A 566 -27.02 28.10 -11.71
N GLY A 567 -27.92 28.51 -10.81
CA GLY A 567 -27.58 29.38 -9.67
C GLY A 567 -27.41 28.67 -8.32
N TYR A 568 -27.66 27.35 -8.27
CA TYR A 568 -27.65 26.59 -7.01
C TYR A 568 -26.23 26.37 -6.51
N ASP A 569 -25.94 26.82 -5.27
CA ASP A 569 -24.60 26.77 -4.66
C ASP A 569 -23.49 27.35 -5.57
N SER A 570 -23.84 28.37 -6.38
CA SER A 570 -22.97 28.99 -7.38
C SER A 570 -22.06 30.07 -6.76
N PHE A 571 -21.00 29.63 -6.10
CA PHE A 571 -20.00 30.51 -5.46
C PHE A 571 -18.61 29.85 -5.42
N LEU A 572 -17.56 30.67 -5.27
CA LEU A 572 -16.16 30.25 -5.22
C LEU A 572 -15.59 30.46 -3.81
N GLY A 573 -15.37 29.36 -3.08
CA GLY A 573 -14.81 29.34 -1.73
C GLY A 573 -15.79 29.78 -0.63
N SER A 574 -16.37 30.98 -0.77
CA SER A 574 -17.34 31.56 0.16
C SER A 574 -18.51 32.21 -0.59
N PHE A 575 -19.62 32.48 0.10
CA PHE A 575 -20.82 33.07 -0.50
C PHE A 575 -20.60 34.49 -1.07
N HIS A 576 -19.51 35.16 -0.69
CA HIS A 576 -19.19 36.51 -1.14
C HIS A 576 -18.69 36.55 -2.58
N GLU A 577 -17.95 35.53 -3.03
CA GLU A 577 -17.48 35.45 -4.41
C GLU A 577 -18.45 34.57 -5.21
N ARG A 578 -19.30 35.22 -6.02
CA ARG A 578 -20.35 34.54 -6.78
C ARG A 578 -19.84 34.05 -8.12
N ILE A 579 -20.25 32.84 -8.51
CA ILE A 579 -20.12 32.37 -9.88
C ILE A 579 -21.42 32.78 -10.59
N PRO A 580 -21.36 33.52 -11.71
CA PRO A 580 -22.56 33.86 -12.47
C PRO A 580 -23.28 32.60 -12.97
N GLU A 581 -24.62 32.64 -13.00
CA GLU A 581 -25.43 31.47 -13.36
C GLU A 581 -25.21 31.00 -14.81
N ASN A 582 -24.75 31.89 -15.68
CA ASN A 582 -24.38 31.63 -17.07
C ASN A 582 -22.93 31.14 -17.23
N GLU A 583 -22.15 31.08 -16.16
CA GLU A 583 -20.80 30.48 -16.11
C GLU A 583 -20.81 29.12 -15.39
N HIS A 584 -21.88 28.80 -14.66
CA HIS A 584 -22.00 27.59 -13.87
C HIS A 584 -22.74 26.49 -14.65
N VAL A 585 -21.99 25.53 -15.18
CA VAL A 585 -22.55 24.47 -16.01
C VAL A 585 -23.16 23.38 -15.13
N HIS A 586 -24.48 23.22 -15.23
CA HIS A 586 -25.15 22.05 -14.68
C HIS A 586 -24.84 20.81 -15.54
N ALA A 587 -24.17 19.84 -14.94
CA ALA A 587 -23.82 18.61 -15.62
C ALA A 587 -24.10 17.35 -14.79
N LEU A 588 -24.44 16.28 -15.50
CA LEU A 588 -24.91 15.02 -14.93
C LEU A 588 -23.94 13.88 -15.23
N VAL A 589 -23.72 13.02 -14.26
CA VAL A 589 -22.98 11.76 -14.39
C VAL A 589 -23.96 10.61 -14.19
N TYR A 590 -23.96 9.64 -15.10
CA TYR A 590 -24.75 8.42 -14.90
C TYR A 590 -24.14 7.56 -13.78
N LEU A 591 -24.99 6.95 -12.95
CA LEU A 591 -24.53 6.21 -11.76
C LEU A 591 -23.49 5.13 -12.05
N ASN A 592 -23.59 4.44 -13.18
CA ASN A 592 -22.62 3.42 -13.60
C ASN A 592 -21.22 3.98 -13.91
N ARG A 593 -21.06 5.29 -14.06
CA ARG A 593 -19.79 5.97 -14.30
C ARG A 593 -19.23 6.69 -13.08
N VAL A 594 -20.05 6.87 -12.03
CA VAL A 594 -19.64 7.57 -10.80
C VAL A 594 -18.47 6.85 -10.12
N GLU A 595 -18.47 5.53 -10.11
CA GLU A 595 -17.42 4.74 -9.45
C GLU A 595 -16.05 4.94 -10.10
N SER A 596 -15.98 4.93 -11.44
CA SER A 596 -14.74 5.21 -12.18
C SER A 596 -14.19 6.60 -11.84
N LEU A 597 -15.07 7.60 -11.80
CA LEU A 597 -14.68 8.96 -11.44
C LEU A 597 -14.22 9.07 -9.97
N ASN A 598 -14.91 8.39 -9.06
CA ASN A 598 -14.51 8.29 -7.65
C ASN A 598 -13.11 7.72 -7.52
N GLN A 599 -12.81 6.61 -8.20
CA GLN A 599 -11.48 5.98 -8.14
C GLN A 599 -10.39 6.91 -8.69
N LYS A 600 -10.65 7.59 -9.82
CA LYS A 600 -9.73 8.59 -10.38
C LYS A 600 -9.47 9.73 -9.39
N LEU A 601 -10.50 10.28 -8.75
CA LEU A 601 -10.34 11.35 -7.76
C LEU A 601 -9.67 10.86 -6.46
N GLN A 602 -10.09 9.70 -5.95
CA GLN A 602 -9.53 9.06 -4.76
C GLN A 602 -8.03 8.78 -4.92
N SER A 603 -7.56 8.48 -6.14
CA SER A 603 -6.13 8.31 -6.39
C SER A 603 -5.31 9.55 -5.98
N ILE A 604 -5.91 10.74 -6.08
CA ILE A 604 -5.28 12.05 -5.81
C ILE A 604 -5.55 12.54 -4.39
N ILE A 605 -6.82 12.63 -3.99
CA ILE A 605 -7.21 13.26 -2.70
C ILE A 605 -7.62 12.26 -1.62
N LYS A 606 -7.59 10.95 -1.91
CA LYS A 606 -7.92 9.85 -0.97
C LYS A 606 -9.35 9.89 -0.40
N MET A 607 -10.26 10.58 -1.09
CA MET A 607 -11.67 10.71 -0.75
C MET A 607 -12.54 10.69 -2.01
N GLY A 608 -13.79 10.24 -1.87
CA GLY A 608 -14.76 10.17 -2.97
C GLY A 608 -15.43 11.52 -3.29
N LEU A 609 -16.17 11.59 -4.39
CA LEU A 609 -16.88 12.81 -4.83
C LEU A 609 -17.86 13.33 -3.78
N MET A 610 -18.69 12.45 -3.22
CA MET A 610 -19.73 12.84 -2.25
C MET A 610 -19.12 13.37 -0.95
N GLU A 611 -17.97 12.85 -0.56
CA GLU A 611 -17.23 13.27 0.64
C GLU A 611 -16.61 14.67 0.47
N CYS A 612 -16.45 15.13 -0.78
CA CYS A 612 -15.95 16.47 -1.05
C CYS A 612 -16.95 17.57 -0.63
N ALA A 613 -18.25 17.27 -0.57
CA ALA A 613 -19.33 18.18 -0.20
C ALA A 613 -19.63 18.11 1.31
N ASP A 614 -18.63 18.45 2.12
CA ASP A 614 -18.61 18.28 3.58
C ASP A 614 -19.09 19.51 4.39
N LYS A 615 -19.35 20.64 3.73
CA LYS A 615 -19.71 21.92 4.40
C LYS A 615 -21.22 22.15 4.59
N GLY A 616 -22.02 21.09 4.56
CA GLY A 616 -23.47 21.18 4.71
C GLY A 616 -24.21 21.77 3.50
N ASN A 617 -23.52 21.97 2.38
CA ASN A 617 -24.07 22.34 1.08
C ASN A 617 -23.35 21.54 -0.03
N SER A 618 -23.79 21.68 -1.28
CA SER A 618 -23.24 20.90 -2.38
C SER A 618 -21.92 21.45 -2.95
N ASN A 619 -21.45 22.61 -2.49
CA ASN A 619 -20.27 23.28 -3.05
C ASN A 619 -18.94 22.65 -2.58
N ILE A 620 -18.05 22.40 -3.54
CA ILE A 620 -16.74 21.76 -3.32
C ILE A 620 -15.55 22.63 -3.73
N THR A 621 -15.79 23.90 -4.08
CA THR A 621 -14.76 24.80 -4.63
C THR A 621 -13.63 25.12 -3.66
N HIS A 622 -13.85 24.97 -2.35
CA HIS A 622 -12.81 25.11 -1.32
C HIS A 622 -11.67 24.09 -1.45
N ARG A 623 -11.85 23.03 -2.27
CA ARG A 623 -10.83 22.02 -2.58
C ARG A 623 -10.10 22.30 -3.91
N SER A 624 -10.61 23.25 -4.70
CA SER A 624 -10.07 23.62 -6.02
C SER A 624 -9.86 22.44 -6.98
N ILE A 625 -10.78 21.46 -6.99
CA ILE A 625 -10.65 20.26 -7.84
C ILE A 625 -10.85 20.63 -9.31
N ILE A 626 -9.86 20.35 -10.14
CA ILE A 626 -9.88 20.64 -11.59
C ILE A 626 -9.93 19.32 -12.35
N PHE A 627 -10.82 19.22 -13.34
CA PHE A 627 -10.92 18.08 -14.24
C PHE A 627 -10.80 18.50 -15.70
N LYS A 628 -10.33 17.55 -16.51
CA LYS A 628 -10.63 17.46 -17.93
C LYS A 628 -11.93 16.69 -18.08
N PHE A 629 -13.01 17.39 -18.44
CA PHE A 629 -14.32 16.82 -18.65
C PHE A 629 -14.52 16.44 -20.11
N THR A 630 -14.87 15.19 -20.36
CA THR A 630 -15.36 14.71 -21.65
C THR A 630 -16.88 14.74 -21.60
N VAL A 631 -17.50 15.68 -22.30
CA VAL A 631 -18.93 15.99 -22.15
C VAL A 631 -19.72 15.78 -23.42
N LYS A 632 -20.99 15.40 -23.23
CA LYS A 632 -22.04 15.38 -24.23
C LYS A 632 -23.00 16.52 -23.94
N CYS A 633 -23.12 17.45 -24.88
CA CYS A 633 -23.99 18.63 -24.80
C CYS A 633 -25.19 18.47 -25.74
N GLN A 634 -26.38 18.72 -25.24
CA GLN A 634 -27.62 18.70 -26.02
C GLN A 634 -28.58 19.77 -25.52
N LEU A 635 -29.27 20.45 -26.45
CA LEU A 635 -30.36 21.34 -26.09
C LEU A 635 -31.61 20.50 -25.78
N PHE A 636 -32.10 20.55 -24.54
CA PHE A 636 -33.31 19.84 -24.12
C PHE A 636 -34.21 20.79 -23.33
N GLN A 637 -35.48 20.92 -23.75
CA GLN A 637 -36.46 21.83 -23.15
C GLN A 637 -35.94 23.29 -22.97
N GLY A 638 -35.21 23.79 -23.98
CA GLY A 638 -34.68 25.15 -23.99
C GLY A 638 -33.46 25.39 -23.10
N LYS A 639 -33.00 24.38 -22.35
CA LYS A 639 -31.80 24.44 -21.50
C LYS A 639 -30.67 23.59 -22.07
N LEU A 640 -29.44 23.95 -21.75
CA LEU A 640 -28.28 23.11 -22.01
C LEU A 640 -28.28 21.92 -21.05
N ASN A 641 -28.45 20.71 -21.59
CA ASN A 641 -28.22 19.47 -20.86
C ASN A 641 -26.79 18.98 -21.15
N THR A 642 -25.97 18.94 -20.11
CA THR A 642 -24.59 18.46 -20.18
C THR A 642 -24.47 17.14 -19.44
N VAL A 643 -23.96 16.12 -20.10
CA VAL A 643 -23.67 14.81 -19.50
C VAL A 643 -22.18 14.57 -19.53
N ILE A 644 -21.58 14.35 -18.37
CA ILE A 644 -20.16 14.00 -18.24
C ILE A 644 -20.05 12.51 -18.55
N LEU A 645 -19.36 12.21 -19.65
CA LEU A 645 -19.06 10.86 -20.07
C LEU A 645 -17.80 10.35 -19.36
N ASP A 646 -16.79 11.19 -19.20
CA ASP A 646 -15.61 10.90 -18.42
C ASP A 646 -15.05 12.18 -17.80
N ALA A 647 -14.29 12.06 -16.72
CA ALA A 647 -13.58 13.18 -16.13
C ALA A 647 -12.26 12.73 -15.53
N ASP A 648 -11.17 13.33 -16.02
CA ASP A 648 -9.80 13.05 -15.57
C ASP A 648 -9.29 14.22 -14.72
N PRO A 649 -8.94 14.00 -13.44
CA PRO A 649 -8.46 15.09 -12.61
C PRO A 649 -7.07 15.56 -13.04
N ILE A 650 -6.88 16.88 -13.13
CA ILE A 650 -5.64 17.52 -13.61
C ILE A 650 -4.88 18.16 -12.45
N THR A 651 -3.71 17.62 -12.12
CA THR A 651 -2.76 18.19 -11.14
C THR A 651 -1.58 18.87 -11.84
N PRO A 652 -0.70 19.57 -11.11
CA PRO A 652 0.56 20.05 -11.67
C PRO A 652 1.47 18.94 -12.23
N THR A 653 1.34 17.72 -11.69
CA THR A 653 2.13 16.54 -12.09
C THR A 653 1.47 15.70 -13.18
N THR A 654 0.15 15.84 -13.39
CA THR A 654 -0.55 15.21 -14.52
C THR A 654 0.01 15.75 -15.84
N PRO A 655 0.51 14.91 -16.75
CA PRO A 655 0.99 15.37 -18.05
C PRO A 655 -0.18 15.91 -18.88
N VAL A 656 -0.02 17.11 -19.45
CA VAL A 656 -1.01 17.76 -20.31
C VAL A 656 -0.39 18.19 -21.65
N THR A 657 -1.19 18.28 -22.70
CA THR A 657 -0.75 18.81 -23.99
C THR A 657 -0.58 20.34 -23.93
N PRO A 658 0.21 20.93 -24.83
CA PRO A 658 0.32 22.38 -24.92
C PRO A 658 -1.03 23.09 -25.16
N GLU A 659 -1.95 22.48 -25.90
CA GLU A 659 -3.29 23.02 -26.16
C GLU A 659 -4.17 22.98 -24.90
N GLU A 660 -4.14 21.88 -24.15
CA GLU A 660 -4.80 21.79 -22.84
C GLU A 660 -4.27 22.86 -21.87
N TYR A 661 -2.95 23.10 -21.87
CA TYR A 661 -2.35 24.10 -21.00
C TYR A 661 -2.79 25.53 -21.31
N LYS A 662 -3.08 25.85 -22.59
CA LYS A 662 -3.62 27.18 -22.96
C LYS A 662 -4.94 27.49 -22.26
N LEU A 663 -5.75 26.47 -21.94
CA LEU A 663 -7.00 26.63 -21.18
C LEU A 663 -6.79 26.47 -19.67
N LEU A 664 -5.93 25.55 -19.25
CA LEU A 664 -5.66 25.27 -17.83
C LEU A 664 -4.97 26.44 -17.12
N LYS A 665 -3.97 27.06 -17.75
CA LYS A 665 -3.22 28.19 -17.18
C LYS A 665 -4.12 29.39 -16.81
N PRO A 666 -4.96 29.94 -17.70
CA PRO A 666 -5.87 31.01 -17.34
C PRO A 666 -6.91 30.56 -16.32
N LEU A 667 -7.38 29.30 -16.36
CA LEU A 667 -8.29 28.76 -15.35
C LEU A 667 -7.67 28.83 -13.96
N ARG A 668 -6.48 28.25 -13.73
CA ARG A 668 -5.78 28.29 -12.44
C ARG A 668 -5.55 29.72 -11.95
N ASN A 669 -5.17 30.63 -12.87
CA ASN A 669 -5.00 32.04 -12.55
C ASN A 669 -6.31 32.71 -12.09
N LYS A 670 -7.43 32.42 -12.75
CA LYS A 670 -8.75 32.95 -12.34
C LYS A 670 -9.18 32.38 -10.99
N VAL A 671 -9.03 31.07 -10.77
CA VAL A 671 -9.34 30.43 -9.49
C VAL A 671 -8.55 31.10 -8.37
N PHE A 672 -7.22 31.21 -8.51
CA PHE A 672 -6.36 31.75 -7.47
C PHE A 672 -6.63 33.24 -7.19
N LYS A 673 -6.88 34.06 -8.23
CA LYS A 673 -7.16 35.50 -8.06
C LYS A 673 -8.52 35.80 -7.46
N ARG A 674 -9.55 35.00 -7.79
CA ARG A 674 -10.92 35.20 -7.32
C ARG A 674 -11.18 34.52 -5.97
N MET A 675 -10.40 33.49 -5.61
CA MET A 675 -10.58 32.79 -4.33
C MET A 675 -10.37 33.76 -3.14
N PRO A 676 -11.32 33.83 -2.19
CA PRO A 676 -11.16 34.64 -0.99
C PRO A 676 -9.90 34.23 -0.21
N SER A 677 -9.09 35.21 0.22
CA SER A 677 -7.78 34.95 0.82
C SER A 677 -7.85 34.12 2.10
N GLU A 678 -8.92 34.27 2.89
CA GLU A 678 -9.22 33.47 4.09
C GLU A 678 -9.39 31.98 3.76
N VAL A 679 -10.03 31.66 2.62
CA VAL A 679 -10.24 30.29 2.15
C VAL A 679 -8.92 29.73 1.64
N THR A 680 -8.13 30.50 0.88
CA THR A 680 -6.81 30.08 0.40
C THR A 680 -5.85 29.78 1.55
N GLN A 681 -5.91 30.53 2.65
CA GLN A 681 -5.09 30.26 3.84
C GLN A 681 -5.56 28.99 4.56
N MET A 682 -6.87 28.83 4.80
CA MET A 682 -7.41 27.68 5.52
C MET A 682 -7.25 26.37 4.76
N TYR A 683 -7.41 26.38 3.43
CA TYR A 683 -7.40 25.20 2.58
C TYR A 683 -6.16 25.07 1.70
N LYS A 684 -5.06 25.75 2.04
CA LYS A 684 -3.83 25.77 1.24
C LYS A 684 -3.35 24.37 0.84
N LEU A 685 -3.27 23.46 1.81
CA LEU A 685 -2.77 22.09 1.61
C LEU A 685 -3.75 21.22 0.81
N THR A 686 -5.05 21.51 0.88
CA THR A 686 -6.08 20.85 0.08
C THR A 686 -6.02 21.33 -1.37
N MET A 687 -5.96 22.64 -1.57
CA MET A 687 -5.88 23.27 -2.88
C MET A 687 -4.55 22.98 -3.59
N SER A 688 -3.45 22.79 -2.83
CA SER A 688 -2.12 22.55 -3.41
C SER A 688 -2.02 21.27 -4.25
N ARG A 689 -3.00 20.36 -4.13
CA ARG A 689 -3.09 19.16 -4.96
C ARG A 689 -3.41 19.49 -6.43
N PHE A 690 -4.10 20.60 -6.71
CA PHE A 690 -4.53 21.01 -8.05
C PHE A 690 -3.97 22.38 -8.48
N LEU A 691 -3.67 23.25 -7.52
CA LEU A 691 -3.05 24.56 -7.73
C LEU A 691 -1.61 24.52 -7.21
N PRO A 692 -0.59 24.87 -8.01
CA PRO A 692 0.79 24.92 -7.54
C PRO A 692 1.04 26.15 -6.65
N ILE A 693 0.57 26.11 -5.40
CA ILE A 693 0.65 27.23 -4.45
C ILE A 693 1.92 27.11 -3.61
N SER A 694 2.82 28.09 -3.72
CA SER A 694 4.02 28.19 -2.88
C SER A 694 3.84 29.19 -1.73
N LYS A 695 4.66 29.07 -0.68
CA LYS A 695 4.81 30.12 0.35
C LYS A 695 5.99 30.98 -0.05
N ASN A 696 5.77 32.27 -0.31
CA ASN A 696 6.88 33.20 -0.43
C ASN A 696 7.38 33.53 0.98
N ASN A 697 8.65 33.20 1.27
CA ASN A 697 9.27 33.42 2.59
C ASN A 697 9.41 34.90 2.94
N THR A 698 9.28 35.81 1.97
CA THR A 698 9.46 37.26 2.18
C THR A 698 8.14 38.01 2.37
N SER A 699 7.03 37.54 1.81
CA SER A 699 5.76 38.29 1.79
C SER A 699 4.63 37.67 2.59
N GLU A 700 4.83 36.47 3.17
CA GLU A 700 3.83 35.60 3.83
C GLU A 700 2.57 35.28 2.98
N LYS A 701 2.42 35.89 1.81
CA LYS A 701 1.31 35.67 0.89
C LYS A 701 1.56 34.41 0.07
N PRO A 702 0.53 33.56 -0.12
CA PRO A 702 0.61 32.48 -1.08
C PRO A 702 0.81 33.04 -2.49
N GLU A 703 1.62 32.37 -3.30
CA GLU A 703 1.82 32.69 -4.72
C GLU A 703 1.55 31.45 -5.57
N LEU A 704 1.02 31.66 -6.77
CA LEU A 704 0.75 30.59 -7.74
C LEU A 704 1.94 30.44 -8.68
N LEU A 705 2.63 29.30 -8.62
CA LEU A 705 3.70 28.94 -9.53
C LEU A 705 3.15 28.56 -10.92
N GLN A 706 4.00 28.57 -11.94
CA GLN A 706 3.65 28.18 -13.31
C GLN A 706 4.19 26.78 -13.61
N ASP A 707 3.99 25.85 -12.67
CA ASP A 707 4.49 24.49 -12.75
C ASP A 707 3.45 23.59 -13.43
N GLN A 708 3.85 22.95 -14.53
CA GLN A 708 3.03 21.98 -15.24
C GLN A 708 3.92 20.97 -15.97
N LYS A 709 3.60 19.68 -15.84
CA LYS A 709 4.20 18.63 -16.67
C LYS A 709 3.55 18.63 -18.06
N PHE A 710 4.38 18.72 -19.11
CA PHE A 710 3.93 18.65 -20.50
C PHE A 710 4.15 17.27 -21.09
N VAL A 711 3.34 16.95 -22.10
CA VAL A 711 3.54 15.85 -23.02
C VAL A 711 4.46 16.31 -24.15
N ASP A 712 5.51 15.56 -24.46
CA ASP A 712 6.39 15.84 -25.60
C ASP A 712 5.62 15.65 -26.92
N SER A 713 5.61 16.67 -27.78
CA SER A 713 5.07 16.59 -29.15
C SER A 713 5.95 15.67 -29.98
N GLU A 714 5.33 14.72 -30.71
CA GLU A 714 5.98 13.70 -31.55
C GLU A 714 7.35 14.13 -32.13
N ASP A 715 8.43 13.63 -31.54
CA ASP A 715 9.63 13.40 -32.33
C ASP A 715 9.31 12.25 -33.30
N ASN A 716 9.23 12.59 -34.58
CA ASN A 716 9.19 11.66 -35.72
C ASN A 716 10.51 10.87 -35.84
N SER A 717 11.13 10.47 -34.74
CA SER A 717 12.12 9.41 -34.73
C SER A 717 11.37 8.09 -34.55
N ASN A 718 11.36 7.28 -35.61
CA ASN A 718 11.12 5.83 -35.54
C ASN A 718 12.20 5.12 -34.69
N ASP A 719 12.54 5.65 -33.53
CA ASP A 719 13.47 5.01 -32.62
C ASP A 719 12.69 4.03 -31.76
N SER A 720 12.44 2.86 -32.36
CA SER A 720 12.04 1.64 -31.68
C SER A 720 13.18 1.09 -30.82
N THR A 721 13.93 1.93 -30.11
CA THR A 721 14.78 1.51 -29.01
C THR A 721 13.86 1.25 -27.83
N GLN A 722 13.19 0.09 -27.87
CA GLN A 722 12.50 -0.47 -26.71
C GLN A 722 13.44 -0.33 -25.51
N ASP A 723 13.00 0.41 -24.50
CA ASP A 723 13.77 0.64 -23.29
C ASP A 723 14.15 -0.72 -22.68
N SER A 724 15.44 -1.05 -22.75
CA SER A 724 15.96 -2.36 -22.33
C SER A 724 15.66 -2.63 -20.86
N VAL A 725 15.60 -1.59 -20.04
CA VAL A 725 15.22 -1.66 -18.62
C VAL A 725 13.73 -1.97 -18.48
N ILE A 726 12.85 -1.35 -19.29
CA ILE A 726 11.41 -1.67 -19.29
C ILE A 726 11.17 -3.12 -19.71
N ASN A 727 11.96 -3.64 -20.66
CA ASN A 727 11.90 -5.05 -21.04
C ASN A 727 12.28 -5.99 -19.88
N ILE A 728 13.28 -5.65 -19.08
CA ILE A 728 13.62 -6.40 -17.85
C ILE A 728 12.47 -6.33 -16.85
N ILE A 729 11.94 -5.13 -16.58
CA ILE A 729 10.82 -4.93 -15.65
C ILE A 729 9.58 -5.72 -16.09
N ASN A 730 9.27 -5.72 -17.39
CA ASN A 730 8.14 -6.47 -17.94
C ASN A 730 8.33 -7.99 -17.81
N LYS A 731 9.55 -8.50 -17.99
CA LYS A 731 9.87 -9.92 -17.74
C LYS A 731 9.65 -10.29 -16.26
N MET A 732 10.08 -9.43 -15.34
CA MET A 732 9.85 -9.60 -13.90
C MET A 732 8.35 -9.59 -13.56
N LYS A 733 7.59 -8.61 -14.08
CA LYS A 733 6.13 -8.49 -13.89
C LYS A 733 5.36 -9.73 -14.33
N ASN A 734 5.80 -10.37 -15.40
CA ASN A 734 5.17 -11.55 -15.95
C ASN A 734 5.54 -12.84 -15.20
N GLY A 735 6.26 -12.75 -14.08
CA GLY A 735 6.62 -13.91 -13.24
C GLY A 735 7.61 -14.86 -13.90
N GLN A 736 8.39 -14.40 -14.87
CA GLN A 736 9.41 -15.24 -15.52
C GLN A 736 10.70 -15.38 -14.71
N CYS A 737 10.77 -14.77 -13.53
CA CYS A 737 11.92 -14.80 -12.64
C CYS A 737 11.46 -15.15 -11.21
N PHE A 738 11.55 -16.43 -10.84
CA PHE A 738 11.11 -16.95 -9.53
C PHE A 738 12.25 -16.97 -8.48
N ASP A 739 13.51 -16.71 -8.87
CA ASP A 739 14.68 -17.02 -8.02
C ASP A 739 15.28 -15.82 -7.26
N ILE A 740 14.95 -14.57 -7.61
CA ILE A 740 15.58 -13.39 -6.98
C ILE A 740 15.08 -13.17 -5.56
N THR A 741 13.81 -13.43 -5.29
CA THR A 741 13.24 -13.24 -3.95
C THR A 741 13.86 -14.20 -2.92
N GLU A 742 14.38 -15.35 -3.34
CA GLU A 742 15.11 -16.28 -2.46
C GLU A 742 16.45 -15.70 -1.98
N ASN A 743 17.02 -14.79 -2.77
CA ASN A 743 18.28 -14.10 -2.49
C ASN A 743 18.09 -12.74 -1.81
N ASP A 744 16.88 -12.37 -1.39
CA ASP A 744 16.64 -11.09 -0.73
C ASP A 744 17.54 -10.96 0.52
N ALA A 745 18.17 -9.79 0.67
CA ALA A 745 19.09 -9.49 1.76
C ALA A 745 18.41 -9.50 3.15
N THR A 746 17.08 -9.32 3.20
CA THR A 746 16.30 -9.36 4.44
C THR A 746 15.96 -10.77 4.92
N LEU A 747 16.11 -11.79 4.06
CA LEU A 747 15.86 -13.17 4.42
C LEU A 747 16.95 -13.70 5.38
N PRO A 748 16.63 -14.72 6.19
CA PRO A 748 17.59 -15.30 7.12
C PRO A 748 18.83 -15.82 6.40
N ILE A 749 20.00 -15.52 6.97
CA ILE A 749 21.29 -15.96 6.43
C ILE A 749 21.55 -17.41 6.87
N GLU A 750 21.55 -18.33 5.92
CA GLU A 750 21.84 -19.76 6.13
C GLU A 750 23.12 -20.18 5.40
N ILE A 751 23.71 -21.30 5.84
CA ILE A 751 24.87 -21.92 5.17
C ILE A 751 24.43 -22.52 3.84
N VAL A 752 24.96 -21.98 2.73
CA VAL A 752 24.71 -22.52 1.38
C VAL A 752 25.34 -23.90 1.20
N GLY A 753 26.42 -24.19 1.96
CA GLY A 753 27.02 -25.52 2.06
C GLY A 753 28.17 -25.74 1.08
N THR A 754 28.86 -24.68 0.66
CA THR A 754 29.98 -24.77 -0.28
C THR A 754 31.15 -25.49 0.39
N ARG A 755 31.57 -26.63 -0.18
CA ARG A 755 32.74 -27.36 0.34
C ARG A 755 34.02 -26.58 0.01
N ASN A 756 34.78 -26.23 1.04
CA ASN A 756 36.06 -25.51 0.94
C ASN A 756 35.95 -24.17 0.18
N PRO A 757 35.25 -23.16 0.74
CA PRO A 757 35.16 -21.85 0.11
C PRO A 757 36.57 -21.25 -0.07
N LYS A 758 36.83 -20.70 -1.26
CA LYS A 758 38.10 -20.05 -1.58
C LYS A 758 38.17 -18.69 -0.89
N THR A 759 39.40 -18.30 -0.53
CA THR A 759 39.70 -16.95 -0.04
C THR A 759 39.99 -16.06 -1.24
N PHE A 760 39.32 -14.92 -1.32
CA PHE A 760 39.44 -13.96 -2.41
C PHE A 760 39.91 -12.61 -1.89
N GLU A 761 40.54 -11.83 -2.77
CA GLU A 761 40.83 -10.41 -2.51
C GLU A 761 39.60 -9.52 -2.79
N ILE A 762 39.59 -8.31 -2.23
CA ILE A 762 38.48 -7.34 -2.42
C ILE A 762 38.17 -7.09 -3.90
N LEU A 763 39.20 -6.95 -4.73
CA LEU A 763 39.04 -6.73 -6.17
C LEU A 763 38.39 -7.93 -6.88
N GLU A 764 38.72 -9.15 -6.48
CA GLU A 764 38.12 -10.35 -7.05
C GLU A 764 36.64 -10.47 -6.69
N ILE A 765 36.28 -10.08 -5.45
CA ILE A 765 34.89 -10.04 -4.97
C ILE A 765 34.07 -9.03 -5.76
N LYS A 766 34.61 -7.83 -6.02
CA LYS A 766 33.92 -6.81 -6.82
C LYS A 766 33.80 -7.19 -8.30
N ASN A 767 34.73 -7.97 -8.81
CA ASN A 767 34.64 -8.54 -10.16
C ASN A 767 33.73 -9.78 -10.25
N SER A 768 33.06 -10.19 -9.16
CA SER A 768 32.06 -11.26 -9.19
C SER A 768 30.74 -10.75 -9.77
N LEU A 769 30.61 -10.84 -11.10
CA LEU A 769 29.49 -10.28 -11.85
C LEU A 769 28.21 -11.12 -11.86
N LYS A 770 28.25 -12.35 -11.35
CA LYS A 770 27.11 -13.27 -11.31
C LYS A 770 26.76 -13.58 -9.86
N MET A 771 25.46 -13.74 -9.60
CA MET A 771 24.94 -14.31 -8.35
C MET A 771 25.33 -15.79 -8.28
N ASP A 772 26.60 -16.02 -7.98
CA ASP A 772 27.12 -17.33 -7.69
C ASP A 772 26.67 -17.65 -6.27
N HIS A 773 25.67 -18.54 -6.11
CA HIS A 773 25.20 -19.06 -4.83
C HIS A 773 26.31 -19.90 -4.15
N LYS A 774 27.41 -19.26 -3.77
CA LYS A 774 28.62 -19.86 -3.21
C LYS A 774 29.13 -18.99 -2.08
N ASP A 775 29.73 -19.66 -1.11
CA ASP A 775 30.36 -19.01 0.03
C ASP A 775 31.76 -18.52 -0.37
N VAL A 776 32.06 -17.25 -0.10
CA VAL A 776 33.32 -16.57 -0.45
C VAL A 776 34.01 -16.15 0.84
N LYS A 777 35.30 -16.44 1.02
CA LYS A 777 36.06 -15.97 2.19
C LYS A 777 36.88 -14.74 1.86
N VAL A 778 36.99 -13.81 2.80
CA VAL A 778 37.85 -12.62 2.69
C VAL A 778 38.47 -12.27 4.03
N GLY A 779 39.79 -12.10 4.05
CA GLY A 779 40.52 -11.58 5.21
C GLY A 779 40.71 -10.08 5.04
N ALA A 780 39.97 -9.27 5.79
CA ALA A 780 39.96 -7.82 5.61
C ALA A 780 39.97 -7.07 6.94
N ARG A 781 40.41 -5.80 6.90
CA ARG A 781 40.38 -4.90 8.05
C ARG A 781 39.07 -4.13 8.11
N ILE A 782 38.48 -4.04 9.29
CA ILE A 782 37.31 -3.20 9.55
C ILE A 782 37.73 -1.72 9.63
N VAL A 783 37.22 -0.90 8.71
CA VAL A 783 37.43 0.56 8.69
C VAL A 783 36.43 1.26 9.59
N ASP A 784 35.16 0.89 9.48
CA ASP A 784 34.07 1.43 10.28
C ASP A 784 32.85 0.50 10.24
N ILE A 785 31.98 0.65 11.23
CA ILE A 785 30.70 -0.07 11.32
C ILE A 785 29.61 0.96 11.57
N VAL A 786 28.71 1.10 10.59
CA VAL A 786 27.58 2.03 10.66
C VAL A 786 26.32 1.24 10.97
N CYS A 787 25.77 1.50 12.16
CA CYS A 787 24.54 0.89 12.62
C CYS A 787 23.36 1.81 12.33
N SER A 788 22.40 1.30 11.54
CA SER A 788 21.10 1.93 11.30
C SER A 788 20.02 0.97 11.82
N GLY A 789 18.91 1.47 12.36
CA GLY A 789 17.97 0.61 13.13
C GLY A 789 17.54 -0.72 12.46
N ASN A 790 17.48 -0.77 11.12
CA ASN A 790 17.14 -1.98 10.36
C ASN A 790 18.32 -2.58 9.54
N SER A 791 19.53 -2.06 9.69
CA SER A 791 20.70 -2.55 8.96
C SER A 791 22.04 -2.22 9.60
N VAL A 792 23.01 -3.09 9.40
CA VAL A 792 24.39 -2.87 9.80
C VAL A 792 25.26 -2.87 8.56
N ILE A 793 26.04 -1.80 8.37
CA ILE A 793 26.98 -1.67 7.25
C ILE A 793 28.39 -1.73 7.82
N ILE A 794 29.20 -2.65 7.32
CA ILE A 794 30.61 -2.79 7.71
C ILE A 794 31.46 -2.43 6.49
N TYR A 795 32.36 -1.47 6.67
CA TYR A 795 33.31 -1.07 5.65
C TYR A 795 34.63 -1.81 5.86
N LEU A 796 35.09 -2.49 4.81
CA LEU A 796 36.29 -3.33 4.83
C LEU A 796 37.35 -2.78 3.88
N THR A 797 38.61 -2.84 4.29
CA THR A 797 39.77 -2.56 3.43
C THR A 797 40.81 -3.68 3.53
N HIS A 798 41.87 -3.59 2.74
CA HIS A 798 42.95 -4.57 2.74
C HIS A 798 43.57 -4.72 4.13
N SER A 799 43.95 -5.94 4.48
CA SER A 799 44.52 -6.26 5.80
C SER A 799 45.88 -5.58 6.04
N SER A 800 46.59 -5.23 4.97
CA SER A 800 47.92 -4.63 4.94
C SER A 800 47.98 -3.11 5.13
N THR A 801 46.84 -2.40 5.08
CA THR A 801 46.80 -0.94 5.26
C THR A 801 47.29 -0.56 6.67
N ALA A 802 47.94 0.59 6.87
CA ALA A 802 48.41 1.00 8.21
C ALA A 802 47.33 1.79 8.97
N GLY A 803 46.99 1.37 10.20
CA GLY A 803 46.00 2.05 11.05
C GLY A 803 44.54 2.01 10.57
N SER A 804 43.65 2.72 11.28
CA SER A 804 42.23 2.96 10.96
C SER A 804 41.96 4.38 10.43
N GLN A 805 43.01 5.18 10.28
CA GLN A 805 43.01 6.51 9.66
C GLN A 805 43.78 6.43 8.35
N CYS A 806 43.07 6.27 7.24
CA CYS A 806 43.68 6.31 5.92
C CYS A 806 42.79 7.06 4.91
N THR A 807 43.42 7.58 3.86
CA THR A 807 42.71 8.08 2.68
C THR A 807 42.72 6.98 1.63
N ILE A 808 41.53 6.53 1.23
CA ILE A 808 41.34 5.50 0.21
C ILE A 808 41.13 6.20 -1.13
N GLU A 809 42.19 6.29 -1.93
CA GLU A 809 42.19 6.96 -3.25
C GLU A 809 41.38 6.18 -4.31
N ASP A 810 41.51 4.85 -4.31
CA ASP A 810 40.75 3.97 -5.20
C ASP A 810 39.76 3.11 -4.38
N PRO A 811 38.51 3.59 -4.19
CA PRO A 811 37.49 2.85 -3.48
C PRO A 811 37.05 1.59 -4.24
N PHE A 812 37.12 1.59 -5.58
CA PHE A 812 36.76 0.41 -6.37
C PHE A 812 37.68 -0.76 -6.00
N GLN A 813 38.99 -0.56 -5.94
CA GLN A 813 39.91 -1.67 -5.64
C GLN A 813 40.10 -1.98 -4.15
N ASN A 814 39.94 -0.98 -3.27
CA ASN A 814 40.44 -1.07 -1.89
C ASN A 814 39.37 -0.98 -0.80
N LEU A 815 38.10 -0.78 -1.16
CA LEU A 815 37.00 -0.65 -0.20
C LEU A 815 35.87 -1.61 -0.54
N LEU A 816 35.55 -2.53 0.35
CA LEU A 816 34.40 -3.42 0.24
C LEU A 816 33.34 -3.02 1.28
N ARG A 817 32.11 -2.78 0.81
CA ARG A 817 30.95 -2.52 1.67
C ARG A 817 30.15 -3.80 1.82
N ILE A 818 30.10 -4.35 3.04
CA ILE A 818 29.22 -5.48 3.37
C ILE A 818 28.08 -5.03 4.26
N GLN A 819 26.92 -5.67 4.14
CA GLN A 819 25.68 -5.22 4.76
C GLN A 819 24.88 -6.38 5.34
N ILE A 820 24.28 -6.15 6.51
CA ILE A 820 23.37 -7.07 7.19
C ILE A 820 22.00 -6.39 7.23
N TRP A 821 20.99 -7.05 6.66
CA TRP A 821 19.62 -6.55 6.55
C TRP A 821 18.62 -7.51 7.16
N GLY A 822 17.47 -6.99 7.57
CA GLY A 822 16.36 -7.79 8.08
C GLY A 822 16.44 -8.04 9.59
N THR A 823 15.27 -8.10 10.23
CA THR A 823 15.16 -8.15 11.68
C THR A 823 15.84 -9.36 12.30
N GLN A 824 15.76 -10.53 11.66
CA GLN A 824 16.39 -11.76 12.17
C GLN A 824 17.92 -11.69 12.12
N ASN A 825 18.48 -11.24 11.00
CA ASN A 825 19.93 -11.16 10.83
C ASN A 825 20.54 -10.06 11.72
N VAL A 826 19.86 -8.93 11.85
CA VAL A 826 20.28 -7.85 12.75
C VAL A 826 20.16 -8.26 14.22
N THR A 827 19.09 -8.98 14.60
CA THR A 827 18.95 -9.58 15.94
C THR A 827 20.06 -10.57 16.23
N LEU A 828 20.42 -11.42 15.25
CA LEU A 828 21.53 -12.36 15.38
C LEU A 828 22.86 -11.63 15.53
N PHE A 829 23.10 -10.58 14.75
CA PHE A 829 24.31 -9.77 14.82
C PHE A 829 24.49 -9.16 16.22
N TYR A 830 23.44 -8.56 16.78
CA TYR A 830 23.47 -7.95 18.11
C TYR A 830 23.32 -8.94 19.27
N GLY A 831 22.86 -10.17 19.02
CA GLY A 831 22.51 -11.14 20.06
C GLY A 831 21.24 -10.82 20.86
N ASN A 832 20.56 -9.69 20.57
CA ASN A 832 19.39 -9.20 21.28
C ASN A 832 18.33 -8.66 20.32
N SER A 833 17.05 -8.69 20.75
CA SER A 833 15.91 -8.21 19.95
C SER A 833 15.77 -6.69 19.89
N SER A 834 16.46 -5.95 20.74
CA SER A 834 16.58 -4.48 20.71
C SER A 834 17.98 -4.08 20.24
N PRO A 835 18.12 -3.20 19.23
CA PRO A 835 19.41 -2.70 18.76
C PRO A 835 20.09 -1.69 19.73
N ASP A 836 19.64 -1.61 20.98
CA ASP A 836 20.23 -0.77 22.04
C ASP A 836 21.49 -1.45 22.57
N HIS A 837 22.62 -1.25 21.90
CA HIS A 837 23.96 -1.56 22.41
C HIS A 837 24.80 -0.28 22.51
N ASP A 838 25.76 -0.28 23.44
CA ASP A 838 26.68 0.83 23.61
C ASP A 838 27.53 1.01 22.34
N ASN A 839 27.53 2.22 21.76
CA ASN A 839 28.39 2.60 20.63
C ASN A 839 29.89 2.27 20.89
N ALA A 840 30.28 2.14 22.16
CA ALA A 840 31.61 1.72 22.56
C ALA A 840 31.98 0.31 22.05
N ASP A 841 31.05 -0.66 22.12
CA ASP A 841 31.29 -2.05 21.67
C ASP A 841 31.48 -2.14 20.15
N VAL A 842 30.76 -1.33 19.39
CA VAL A 842 30.94 -1.24 17.92
C VAL A 842 32.29 -0.61 17.59
N SER A 843 32.67 0.44 18.33
CA SER A 843 33.92 1.15 18.09
C SER A 843 35.18 0.33 18.43
N SER A 844 35.10 -0.65 19.35
CA SER A 844 36.22 -1.51 19.76
C SER A 844 36.63 -2.51 18.67
N CYS A 845 35.75 -2.77 17.70
CA CYS A 845 36.01 -3.67 16.58
C CYS A 845 36.79 -2.97 15.44
N ILE A 846 36.82 -1.63 15.41
CA ILE A 846 37.42 -0.85 14.34
C ILE A 846 38.95 -1.04 14.33
N GLY A 847 39.50 -1.34 13.16
CA GLY A 847 40.93 -1.61 12.95
C GLY A 847 41.33 -3.08 13.07
N SER A 848 40.45 -3.94 13.60
CA SER A 848 40.70 -5.39 13.65
C SER A 848 40.71 -6.01 12.25
N VAL A 849 41.52 -7.07 12.07
CA VAL A 849 41.54 -7.87 10.82
C VAL A 849 40.77 -9.15 11.10
N VAL A 850 39.73 -9.39 10.30
CA VAL A 850 38.76 -10.47 10.49
C VAL A 850 38.60 -11.24 9.18
N ASP A 851 38.47 -12.55 9.31
CA ASP A 851 38.13 -13.43 8.20
C ASP A 851 36.62 -13.57 8.09
N PHE A 852 36.03 -12.90 7.11
CA PHE A 852 34.61 -12.98 6.82
C PHE A 852 34.32 -14.10 5.83
N THR A 853 33.18 -14.76 6.03
CA THR A 853 32.55 -15.57 4.97
C THR A 853 31.35 -14.78 4.47
N LEU A 854 31.30 -14.52 3.17
CA LEU A 854 30.32 -13.67 2.51
C LEU A 854 29.47 -14.48 1.54
N ILE A 855 28.20 -14.08 1.43
CA ILE A 855 27.29 -14.51 0.38
C ILE A 855 26.74 -13.30 -0.35
N GLN A 856 26.46 -13.47 -1.63
CA GLN A 856 25.85 -12.43 -2.44
C GLN A 856 24.33 -12.46 -2.26
N ARG A 857 23.73 -11.29 -1.99
CA ARG A 857 22.30 -11.10 -1.77
C ARG A 857 21.78 -9.98 -2.68
N ALA A 858 20.47 -9.91 -2.85
CA ALA A 858 19.78 -8.91 -3.64
C ALA A 858 19.06 -7.90 -2.71
N LEU A 859 19.24 -6.61 -2.96
CA LEU A 859 18.54 -5.54 -2.26
C LEU A 859 17.55 -4.85 -3.21
N GLN A 860 16.29 -4.76 -2.83
CA GLN A 860 15.24 -4.15 -3.65
C GLN A 860 15.35 -2.62 -3.62
N VAL A 861 15.60 -2.00 -4.77
CA VAL A 861 15.75 -0.53 -4.92
C VAL A 861 14.54 0.13 -5.58
N ASN A 862 13.73 -0.66 -6.29
CA ASN A 862 12.44 -0.29 -6.87
C ASN A 862 11.54 -1.53 -6.97
N GLU A 863 10.29 -1.40 -7.39
CA GLU A 863 9.29 -2.49 -7.37
C GLU A 863 9.80 -3.79 -8.03
N TYR A 864 10.48 -3.67 -9.17
CA TYR A 864 11.03 -4.80 -9.93
C TYR A 864 12.53 -4.68 -10.24
N VAL A 865 13.25 -3.84 -9.48
CA VAL A 865 14.67 -3.59 -9.71
C VAL A 865 15.46 -3.84 -8.43
N TYR A 866 16.51 -4.64 -8.57
CA TYR A 866 17.37 -5.08 -7.47
C TYR A 866 18.82 -4.72 -7.75
N ILE A 867 19.57 -4.47 -6.68
CA ILE A 867 21.02 -4.36 -6.72
C ILE A 867 21.67 -5.52 -5.96
N SER A 868 22.89 -5.88 -6.34
CA SER A 868 23.68 -6.88 -5.63
C SER A 868 24.40 -6.25 -4.44
N VAL A 869 24.34 -6.94 -3.30
CA VAL A 869 25.05 -6.59 -2.06
C VAL A 869 25.73 -7.83 -1.47
N TRP A 870 26.78 -7.61 -0.69
CA TRP A 870 27.48 -8.69 0.02
C TRP A 870 27.08 -8.72 1.49
N THR A 871 26.75 -9.90 1.99
CA THR A 871 26.28 -10.09 3.36
C THR A 871 27.18 -11.08 4.10
N PRO A 872 27.69 -10.73 5.29
CA PRO A 872 28.50 -11.65 6.08
C PRO A 872 27.64 -12.72 6.74
N MET A 873 28.15 -13.95 6.74
CA MET A 873 27.53 -15.09 7.40
C MET A 873 28.03 -15.21 8.84
N TYR A 874 27.10 -15.40 9.78
CA TYR A 874 27.37 -15.62 11.20
C TYR A 874 28.29 -14.58 11.86
N ALA A 875 28.39 -13.39 11.27
CA ALA A 875 29.03 -12.27 11.94
C ALA A 875 28.12 -11.83 13.10
N THR A 876 28.65 -11.86 14.32
CA THR A 876 28.01 -11.30 15.50
C THR A 876 28.92 -10.29 16.15
N LEU A 877 28.34 -9.25 16.75
CA LEU A 877 29.08 -8.22 17.47
C LEU A 877 29.93 -8.82 18.60
N GLU A 878 29.39 -9.82 19.30
CA GLU A 878 30.11 -10.55 20.34
C GLU A 878 31.37 -11.24 19.79
N SER A 879 31.25 -11.94 18.66
CA SER A 879 32.40 -12.62 18.03
C SER A 879 33.46 -11.62 17.56
N LEU A 880 33.02 -10.49 16.98
CA LEU A 880 33.92 -9.43 16.54
C LEU A 880 34.66 -8.79 17.72
N ARG A 881 33.97 -8.54 18.84
CA ARG A 881 34.57 -7.97 20.04
C ARG A 881 35.62 -8.90 20.65
N ILE A 882 35.26 -10.16 20.88
CA ILE A 882 36.18 -11.17 21.45
C ILE A 882 37.40 -11.33 20.54
N HIS A 883 37.20 -11.36 19.22
CA HIS A 883 38.30 -11.44 18.26
C HIS A 883 39.22 -10.21 18.31
N SER A 884 38.64 -9.01 18.44
CA SER A 884 39.41 -7.76 18.58
C SER A 884 40.28 -7.79 19.84
N GLU A 885 39.72 -8.18 20.99
CA GLU A 885 40.42 -8.27 22.27
C GLU A 885 41.54 -9.32 22.23
N LEU A 886 41.27 -10.52 21.72
CA LEU A 886 42.26 -11.59 21.60
C LEU A 886 43.42 -11.18 20.69
N LYS A 887 43.11 -10.51 19.57
CA LYS A 887 44.14 -10.05 18.65
C LYS A 887 45.00 -8.96 19.28
N HIS A 888 44.39 -8.03 20.01
CA HIS A 888 45.12 -7.01 20.75
C HIS A 888 46.05 -7.65 21.80
N GLN A 889 45.57 -8.64 22.56
CA GLN A 889 46.41 -9.40 23.50
C GLN A 889 47.58 -10.11 22.82
N GLN A 890 47.36 -10.75 21.66
CA GLN A 890 48.42 -11.41 20.90
C GLN A 890 49.45 -10.43 20.35
N GLU A 891 49.03 -9.25 19.90
CA GLU A 891 49.93 -8.20 19.45
C GLU A 891 50.74 -7.66 20.63
N THR A 892 50.11 -7.40 21.79
CA THR A 892 50.81 -6.97 23.01
C THR A 892 51.82 -8.01 23.51
N LEU A 893 51.46 -9.29 23.55
CA LEU A 893 52.35 -10.38 23.95
C LEU A 893 53.57 -10.50 23.03
N LYS A 894 53.42 -10.27 21.72
CA LYS A 894 54.57 -10.23 20.80
C LYS A 894 55.54 -9.10 21.12
N TYR A 895 55.03 -7.94 21.57
CA TYR A 895 55.89 -6.82 21.99
C TYR A 895 56.55 -7.08 23.34
N GLU A 896 55.88 -7.75 24.29
CA GLU A 896 56.48 -8.17 25.56
C GLU A 896 57.59 -9.22 25.34
N GLU A 897 57.36 -10.23 24.50
CA GLU A 897 58.37 -11.23 24.14
C GLU A 897 59.56 -10.64 23.37
N LEU A 898 59.37 -9.54 22.62
CA LEU A 898 60.45 -8.80 21.97
C LEU A 898 61.21 -7.89 22.94
N SER A 899 60.57 -7.40 24.01
CA SER A 899 61.20 -6.55 25.03
C SER A 899 62.03 -7.34 26.05
N ASP A 900 61.80 -8.65 26.17
CA ASP A 900 62.60 -9.56 27.02
C ASP A 900 63.92 -10.02 26.35
N TYR A 901 64.18 -9.60 25.10
CA TYR A 901 65.40 -9.91 24.34
C TYR A 901 66.40 -8.74 24.23
N ASP A 902 66.12 -7.58 24.85
CA ASP A 902 67.04 -6.43 24.93
C ASP A 902 67.76 -6.33 26.30
#